data_AF-A0A2P6TB82-F1
#
_entry.id   AF-A0A2P6TB82-F1
#
_cell.length_a   1.000
_cell.length_b   1.000
_cell.length_c   1.000
_cell.angle_alpha   90.00
_cell.angle_beta   90.00
_cell.angle_gamma   90.00
#
_symmetry.space_group_name_H-M   'P 1'
#
loop_
_entity.id
_entity.type
_entity.pdbx_description
1 polymer ?
#
loop_
_entity_poly.entity_id
_entity_poly.type
_entity_poly.pdbx_seq_one_letter_code
_entity_poly.pdbx_strand_id
1 'polypeptide(L)'
;MSLGYAEKLSFRDDLGGQLGAPELFDSAAEVEAKVERLAQLVQQARRIIAFTGAGISTACGIPDFRGPNGIWTLQRAGQPLPRPKVSFTHAKPSLTHQVLVALVQAGKLDYLVSQNVDGLHLRSGIPRDRLAELHGNCFAERCHTCGTEYIRDFEVETVGFKRTGRRCSQPGCTASLKDHILDWEDALPEDELALSEEHAREADLAICLGTSLQITPACNLPLKATRTYKGGSKEAPGQLVIVNLQRTQHDSKALKSGGFACHARCDEVMRRLAQRLGLEVPRYVRRDSVVSSHGPKCPMPMVQSVDFAFDDPHLKPASLAAPPFVVRRTARREGPLTVRITLHLHEAADPDKRTMALAYTAELDAGLGAKASLRQLRHEFVTQEQAYDLGGQKEAAAAVGGLAKAVANGAAAPAAAPDLLQAEEAAEQQLKKQRISRSPGSTGSVKKAMTMTEKILAKHSDKPAVVPGDNVWTSVDKLLTHDVCGPGTFGIFQKEFGENAQVWDPERVVIIPDHYIFTSDPRANRNVDILREMADKYNIKYFYDIKDRGDFRANPDYKGVCHVALAQEGHCKPGEVLFGTDSHTCNAGAFGQFATGVGNTDAGFILGTGKLLIKVPPTMRFALDGEMPPWLLAKDLILHIIGEISVAGATYRSMEFVGDAVKGMNMEERMTICNMVVEAGGKNGVIPADQTTFDYVESRTSEAYEPVYSDDTASFFADYRFDVSKLEPVVAAPHSPDNRKLARECRDVKIDRVYIGSCTGGKTEDFMAAAKLLHKAGGEVKVPTYLVPATQKVWADVYTLPVPGCDGKTAAQIFEAAGCVTPAAPSCAACLGGPRDTFARMNEPEVCVSTTNRNFPGRMGHKEGQIYLASPYTAAASALAGHVADPRDYWA
;
A
#
# COMPACT_ATOMS: atom_id res chain seq x y z
N MET A 1 4.80 8.63 4.50
CA MET A 1 4.56 9.95 5.15
C MET A 1 4.80 9.74 6.64
N SER A 2 5.33 10.69 7.43
CA SER A 2 5.61 10.44 8.87
C SER A 2 4.41 10.00 9.71
N LEU A 3 3.18 10.25 9.23
CA LEU A 3 1.92 9.66 9.70
C LEU A 3 1.95 8.12 9.68
N GLY A 4 2.69 7.53 8.75
CA GLY A 4 2.82 6.08 8.56
C GLY A 4 3.44 5.37 9.76
N TYR A 5 4.28 6.02 10.58
CA TYR A 5 4.69 5.40 11.86
C TYR A 5 3.52 5.39 12.86
N ALA A 6 2.86 6.55 13.03
CA ALA A 6 1.75 6.67 13.96
C ALA A 6 0.57 5.74 13.60
N GLU A 7 0.31 5.54 12.32
CA GLU A 7 -0.71 4.63 11.78
C GLU A 7 -0.35 3.14 11.94
N LYS A 8 0.95 2.81 12.06
CA LYS A 8 1.44 1.43 12.22
C LYS A 8 1.44 0.96 13.68
N LEU A 9 1.36 1.88 14.64
CA LEU A 9 1.30 1.53 16.06
C LEU A 9 -0.04 0.87 16.40
N SER A 10 -0.01 -0.04 17.38
CA SER A 10 -1.24 -0.64 17.88
C SER A 10 -2.18 0.43 18.46
N PHE A 11 -3.49 0.23 18.38
CA PHE A 11 -4.45 1.18 18.94
C PHE A 11 -4.31 1.25 20.47
N ARG A 12 -4.33 2.47 21.02
CA ARG A 12 -4.25 2.71 22.47
C ARG A 12 -5.02 3.98 22.84
N ASP A 13 -5.96 3.86 23.77
CA ASP A 13 -6.79 4.98 24.24
C ASP A 13 -5.99 5.99 25.09
N ASP A 14 -5.13 5.48 25.96
CA ASP A 14 -4.24 6.31 26.79
C ASP A 14 -2.88 6.46 26.12
N LEU A 15 -2.71 7.52 25.32
CA LEU A 15 -1.44 7.85 24.67
C LEU A 15 -0.35 8.30 25.66
N GLY A 16 -0.63 8.31 26.98
CA GLY A 16 0.30 8.60 28.08
C GLY A 16 0.70 10.08 28.15
N GLY A 17 0.86 10.62 29.36
CA GLY A 17 1.35 11.99 29.57
C GLY A 17 0.40 13.12 29.11
N GLN A 18 0.88 14.36 29.15
CA GLN A 18 0.14 15.56 28.78
C GLN A 18 0.21 15.83 27.27
N LEU A 19 -0.96 15.97 26.64
CA LEU A 19 -1.14 16.35 25.24
C LEU A 19 -1.55 17.82 25.11
N GLY A 20 -1.12 18.47 24.03
CA GLY A 20 -1.53 19.83 23.69
C GLY A 20 -1.04 20.90 24.66
N ALA A 21 0.07 20.67 25.36
CA ALA A 21 0.64 21.67 26.25
C ALA A 21 1.00 22.95 25.47
N PRO A 22 0.69 24.15 26.00
CA PRO A 22 0.95 25.40 25.30
C PRO A 22 2.45 25.64 25.11
N GLU A 23 2.79 26.28 24.00
CA GLU A 23 4.15 26.73 23.72
C GLU A 23 4.46 28.01 24.50
N LEU A 24 5.64 28.06 25.08
CA LEU A 24 6.23 29.21 25.75
C LEU A 24 7.39 29.73 24.90
N PHE A 25 7.62 31.04 24.99
CA PHE A 25 8.71 31.72 24.28
C PHE A 25 9.41 32.65 25.25
N ASP A 26 10.66 32.33 25.58
CA ASP A 26 11.56 33.25 26.26
C ASP A 26 11.82 34.48 25.36
N SER A 27 12.03 35.65 25.96
CA SER A 27 12.42 36.85 25.21
C SER A 27 13.79 36.66 24.55
N ALA A 28 14.08 37.40 23.47
CA ALA A 28 15.35 37.30 22.76
C ALA A 28 16.58 37.54 23.67
N ALA A 29 16.45 38.40 24.69
CA ALA A 29 17.49 38.67 25.68
C ALA A 29 17.68 37.48 26.64
N GLU A 30 16.60 36.85 27.08
CA GLU A 30 16.66 35.64 27.91
C GLU A 30 17.25 34.46 27.13
N VAL A 31 16.87 34.27 25.87
CA VAL A 31 17.47 33.25 24.99
C VAL A 31 18.97 33.48 24.85
N GLU A 32 19.40 34.72 24.62
CA GLU A 32 20.83 35.04 24.50
C GLU A 32 21.60 34.75 25.79
N ALA A 33 21.07 35.17 26.95
CA ALA A 33 21.68 34.90 28.24
C ALA A 33 21.75 33.39 28.57
N LYS A 34 20.69 32.65 28.24
CA LYS A 34 20.64 31.19 28.41
C LYS A 34 21.61 30.47 27.44
N VAL A 35 21.75 30.94 26.20
CA VAL A 35 22.73 30.40 25.25
C VAL A 35 24.16 30.67 25.71
N GLU A 36 24.46 31.87 26.20
CA GLU A 36 25.78 32.20 26.76
C GLU A 36 26.09 31.27 27.94
N ARG A 37 25.11 31.04 28.82
CA ARG A 37 25.25 30.07 29.91
C ARG A 37 25.45 28.65 29.38
N LEU A 38 24.71 28.22 28.37
CA LEU A 38 24.88 26.90 27.75
C LEU A 38 26.30 26.73 27.19
N ALA A 39 26.83 27.74 26.51
CA ALA A 39 28.18 27.70 25.95
C ALA A 39 29.23 27.52 27.06
N GLN A 40 29.10 28.24 28.18
CA GLN A 40 29.97 28.07 29.35
C GLN A 40 29.90 26.64 29.91
N LEU A 41 28.69 26.09 30.04
CA LEU A 41 28.49 24.72 30.52
C LEU A 41 29.13 23.70 29.59
N VAL A 42 28.96 23.85 28.27
CA VAL A 42 29.57 22.95 27.26
C VAL A 42 31.10 23.06 27.26
N GLN A 43 31.66 24.23 27.55
CA GLN A 43 33.11 24.41 27.65
C GLN A 43 33.69 23.77 28.92
N GLN A 44 32.96 23.83 30.04
CA GLN A 44 33.41 23.35 31.36
C GLN A 44 33.15 21.87 31.58
N ALA A 45 32.11 21.31 30.97
CA ALA A 45 31.74 19.92 31.10
C ALA A 45 32.83 18.99 30.55
N ARG A 46 33.13 17.93 31.31
CA ARG A 46 34.04 16.85 30.90
C ARG A 46 33.33 15.78 30.10
N ARG A 47 32.05 15.53 30.40
CA ARG A 47 31.24 14.43 29.87
C ARG A 47 29.84 14.94 29.54
N ILE A 48 29.51 15.06 28.26
CA ILE A 48 28.21 15.59 27.82
C ILE A 48 27.36 14.48 27.22
N ILE A 49 26.10 14.41 27.64
CA ILE A 49 25.08 13.59 27.00
C ILE A 49 23.97 14.49 26.44
N ALA A 50 23.51 14.20 25.22
CA ALA A 50 22.37 14.86 24.63
C ALA A 50 21.18 13.90 24.53
N PHE A 51 19.97 14.43 24.76
CA PHE A 51 18.74 13.68 24.72
C PHE A 51 17.71 14.38 23.85
N THR A 52 17.27 13.75 22.74
CA THR A 52 16.47 14.43 21.71
C THR A 52 15.08 13.82 21.55
N GLY A 53 14.10 14.69 21.27
CA GLY A 53 12.75 14.29 20.88
C GLY A 53 12.30 14.90 19.54
N ALA A 54 11.06 14.59 19.14
CA ALA A 54 10.53 14.95 17.82
C ALA A 54 10.54 16.46 17.52
N GLY A 55 10.63 17.31 18.55
CA GLY A 55 10.72 18.76 18.42
C GLY A 55 11.89 19.23 17.56
N ILE A 56 13.03 18.54 17.55
CA ILE A 56 14.17 18.91 16.69
C ILE A 56 13.94 18.59 15.20
N SER A 57 12.98 17.70 14.91
CA SER A 57 12.60 17.26 13.56
C SER A 57 11.47 18.12 12.97
N THR A 58 10.82 18.98 13.76
CA THR A 58 9.77 19.90 13.28
C THR A 58 10.26 20.84 12.17
N ALA A 59 11.48 21.34 12.28
CA ALA A 59 12.13 22.16 11.25
C ALA A 59 12.40 21.38 9.95
N CYS A 60 12.42 20.05 10.00
CA CYS A 60 12.59 19.19 8.83
C CYS A 60 11.28 19.00 8.05
N GLY A 61 10.14 19.50 8.56
CA GLY A 61 8.82 19.27 7.96
C GLY A 61 8.11 18.02 8.50
N ILE A 62 8.63 17.40 9.56
CA ILE A 62 8.04 16.28 10.28
C ILE A 62 7.24 16.84 11.48
N PRO A 63 5.93 16.59 11.61
CA PRO A 63 5.16 17.04 12.77
C PRO A 63 5.66 16.38 14.06
N ASP A 64 5.56 17.10 15.18
CA ASP A 64 5.74 16.48 16.49
C ASP A 64 4.52 15.64 16.88
N PHE A 65 4.62 14.98 18.03
CA PHE A 65 3.58 14.09 18.51
C PHE A 65 2.64 14.71 19.56
N ARG A 66 3.10 15.64 20.39
CA ARG A 66 2.40 16.03 21.65
C ARG A 66 2.21 17.54 21.84
N GLY A 67 2.80 18.36 20.99
CA GLY A 67 2.59 19.81 21.00
C GLY A 67 1.13 20.18 20.69
N PRO A 68 0.80 21.48 20.66
CA PRO A 68 -0.57 21.94 20.37
C PRO A 68 -1.13 21.38 19.07
N ASN A 69 -0.27 21.21 18.06
CA ASN A 69 -0.61 20.64 16.75
C ASN A 69 0.05 19.26 16.52
N GLY A 70 0.41 18.57 17.60
CA GLY A 70 1.05 17.26 17.54
C GLY A 70 0.06 16.16 17.12
N ILE A 71 0.58 15.09 16.52
CA ILE A 71 -0.25 13.97 16.01
C ILE A 71 -1.20 13.42 17.09
N TRP A 72 -0.70 13.11 18.29
CA TRP A 72 -1.50 12.54 19.38
C TRP A 72 -2.51 13.54 19.96
N THR A 73 -2.14 14.82 20.00
CA THR A 73 -3.03 15.89 20.44
C THR A 73 -4.24 16.00 19.51
N LEU A 74 -3.99 16.08 18.20
CA LEU A 74 -5.04 16.22 17.20
C LEU A 74 -5.88 14.95 17.09
N GLN A 75 -5.26 13.78 17.14
CA GLN A 75 -5.96 12.49 17.14
C GLN A 75 -6.94 12.38 18.31
N ARG A 76 -6.49 12.67 19.54
CA ARG A 76 -7.36 12.63 20.73
C ARG A 76 -8.49 13.66 20.67
N ALA A 77 -8.23 14.81 20.06
CA ALA A 77 -9.23 15.85 19.86
C ALA A 77 -10.23 15.54 18.71
N GLY A 78 -10.05 14.42 17.98
CA GLY A 78 -10.83 14.11 16.79
C GLY A 78 -10.63 15.10 15.64
N GLN A 79 -9.50 15.82 15.65
CA GLN A 79 -9.17 16.84 14.67
C GLN A 79 -8.32 16.27 13.51
N PRO A 80 -8.35 16.90 12.32
CA PRO A 80 -7.51 16.47 11.20
C PRO A 80 -6.03 16.42 11.57
N LEU A 81 -5.38 15.29 11.27
CA LEU A 81 -3.96 15.10 11.53
C LEU A 81 -3.11 16.03 10.67
N PRO A 82 -1.94 16.48 11.18
CA PRO A 82 -1.10 17.44 10.46
C PRO A 82 -0.51 16.74 9.24
N ARG A 83 -0.72 17.32 8.04
CA ARG A 83 -0.14 16.78 6.81
C ARG A 83 1.38 17.01 6.83
N PRO A 84 2.20 15.97 6.87
CA PRO A 84 3.65 16.17 6.88
C PRO A 84 4.11 16.80 5.58
N LYS A 85 5.02 17.77 5.68
CA LYS A 85 5.57 18.47 4.51
C LYS A 85 6.56 17.58 3.74
N VAL A 86 7.10 16.55 4.41
CA VAL A 86 8.06 15.60 3.86
C VAL A 86 7.90 14.21 4.50
N SER A 87 8.21 13.13 3.79
CA SER A 87 8.32 11.78 4.38
C SER A 87 9.65 11.60 5.12
N PHE A 88 9.76 10.61 6.01
CA PHE A 88 11.05 10.31 6.66
C PHE A 88 12.14 10.02 5.62
N THR A 89 11.81 9.26 4.58
CA THR A 89 12.71 8.95 3.46
C THR A 89 13.33 10.21 2.81
N HIS A 90 12.58 11.31 2.73
CA HIS A 90 12.99 12.53 2.05
C HIS A 90 13.41 13.66 2.99
N ALA A 91 13.15 13.54 4.29
CA ALA A 91 13.52 14.53 5.29
C ALA A 91 15.04 14.73 5.30
N LYS A 92 15.48 15.97 5.48
CA LYS A 92 16.90 16.30 5.69
C LYS A 92 17.11 16.62 7.17
N PRO A 93 18.26 16.25 7.77
CA PRO A 93 18.58 16.64 9.14
C PRO A 93 18.53 18.17 9.32
N SER A 94 17.94 18.64 10.42
CA SER A 94 17.88 20.06 10.77
C SER A 94 19.24 20.63 11.17
N LEU A 95 19.30 21.95 11.37
CA LEU A 95 20.50 22.60 11.87
C LEU A 95 20.92 22.02 13.24
N THR A 96 19.94 21.76 14.11
CA THR A 96 20.20 21.10 15.41
C THR A 96 20.94 19.77 15.24
N HIS A 97 20.54 18.93 14.29
CA HIS A 97 21.24 17.66 14.01
C HIS A 97 22.69 17.91 13.58
N GLN A 98 22.94 18.89 12.72
CA GLN A 98 24.30 19.21 12.25
C GLN A 98 25.17 19.81 13.36
N VAL A 99 24.61 20.60 14.27
CA VAL A 99 25.35 21.11 15.44
C VAL A 99 25.69 19.96 16.40
N LEU A 100 24.80 18.98 16.59
CA LEU A 100 25.13 17.77 17.37
C LEU A 100 26.30 17.00 16.74
N VAL A 101 26.35 16.89 15.40
CA VAL A 101 27.50 16.31 14.70
C VAL A 101 28.78 17.12 14.96
N ALA A 102 28.71 18.45 14.88
CA ALA A 102 29.84 19.33 15.17
C ALA A 102 30.35 19.16 16.62
N LEU A 103 29.45 19.00 17.58
CA LEU A 103 29.79 18.76 18.98
C LEU A 103 30.47 17.40 19.19
N VAL A 104 30.01 16.34 18.51
CA VAL A 104 30.69 15.02 18.54
C VAL A 104 32.07 15.12 17.89
N GLN A 105 32.18 15.78 16.73
CA GLN A 105 33.45 15.97 16.01
C GLN A 105 34.45 16.80 16.80
N ALA A 106 33.98 17.79 17.56
CA ALA A 106 34.80 18.59 18.47
C ALA A 106 35.17 17.85 19.77
N GLY A 107 34.74 16.59 19.95
CA GLY A 107 34.98 15.81 21.16
C GLY A 107 34.27 16.38 22.39
N LYS A 108 33.19 17.15 22.20
CA LYS A 108 32.42 17.76 23.27
C LYS A 108 31.21 16.92 23.67
N LEU A 109 30.55 16.27 22.71
CA LEU A 109 29.40 15.41 22.98
C LEU A 109 29.82 13.93 23.01
N ASP A 110 29.74 13.30 24.17
CA ASP A 110 30.18 11.91 24.37
C ASP A 110 29.16 10.90 23.86
N TYR A 111 27.87 11.17 24.05
CA TYR A 111 26.80 10.24 23.69
C TYR A 111 25.50 10.96 23.40
N LEU A 112 24.75 10.45 22.43
CA LEU A 112 23.47 11.00 22.01
C LEU A 112 22.39 9.92 22.17
N VAL A 113 21.30 10.29 22.83
CA VAL A 113 20.14 9.43 23.02
C VAL A 113 18.94 10.06 22.31
N SER A 114 18.33 9.31 21.40
CA SER A 114 17.19 9.75 20.62
C SER A 114 15.93 8.97 20.96
N GLN A 115 14.82 9.70 21.06
CA GLN A 115 13.47 9.15 21.08
C GLN A 115 12.82 9.17 19.68
N ASN A 116 13.55 9.65 18.67
CA ASN A 116 13.03 9.80 17.32
C ASN A 116 13.21 8.51 16.54
N VAL A 117 12.24 8.21 15.69
CA VAL A 117 12.26 7.03 14.80
C VAL A 117 12.57 7.39 13.34
N ASP A 118 12.79 8.67 13.06
CA ASP A 118 12.94 9.22 11.71
C ASP A 118 14.31 8.93 11.03
N GLY A 119 15.26 8.33 11.77
CA GLY A 119 16.59 7.98 11.31
C GLY A 119 17.50 9.18 10.98
N LEU A 120 17.10 10.42 11.31
CA LEU A 120 17.84 11.62 10.92
C LEU A 120 19.17 11.79 11.68
N HIS A 121 19.30 11.24 12.88
CA HIS A 121 20.54 11.27 13.65
C HIS A 121 21.64 10.45 13.00
N LEU A 122 21.35 9.21 12.60
CA LEU A 122 22.31 8.38 11.90
C LEU A 122 22.66 8.98 10.53
N ARG A 123 21.64 9.48 9.81
CA ARG A 123 21.82 10.13 8.50
C ARG A 123 22.58 11.45 8.57
N SER A 124 22.53 12.18 9.69
CA SER A 124 23.27 13.45 9.84
C SER A 124 24.78 13.22 9.90
N GLY A 125 25.23 12.01 10.22
CA GLY A 125 26.63 11.64 10.36
C GLY A 125 27.07 11.42 11.80
N ILE A 126 26.14 11.29 12.76
CA ILE A 126 26.48 10.83 14.11
C ILE A 126 26.99 9.39 14.02
N PRO A 127 28.16 9.07 14.60
CA PRO A 127 28.66 7.69 14.65
C PRO A 127 27.70 6.75 15.38
N ARG A 128 27.48 5.54 14.84
CA ARG A 128 26.51 4.58 15.40
C ARG A 128 26.86 4.14 16.83
N ASP A 129 28.14 4.09 17.16
CA ASP A 129 28.69 3.78 18.50
C ASP A 129 28.52 4.94 19.50
N ARG A 130 28.04 6.10 19.05
CA ARG A 130 27.78 7.30 19.85
C ARG A 130 26.30 7.65 19.91
N LEU A 131 25.43 6.78 19.40
CA LEU A 131 24.00 7.00 19.23
C LEU A 131 23.20 5.83 19.79
N ALA A 132 22.23 6.13 20.67
CA ALA A 132 21.11 5.26 20.99
C ALA A 132 19.82 5.80 20.37
N GLU A 133 19.08 4.96 19.66
CA GLU A 133 17.74 5.23 19.14
C GLU A 133 16.76 4.39 19.99
N LEU A 134 16.38 4.89 21.16
CA LEU A 134 15.63 4.13 22.17
C LEU A 134 14.24 3.72 21.71
N HIS A 135 13.63 4.49 20.82
CA HIS A 135 12.36 4.13 20.18
C HIS A 135 12.54 3.35 18.87
N GLY A 136 13.79 3.03 18.53
CA GLY A 136 14.17 2.42 17.28
C GLY A 136 14.22 3.40 16.11
N ASN A 137 14.34 2.84 14.92
CA ASN A 137 14.58 3.55 13.67
C ASN A 137 13.77 2.90 12.55
N CYS A 138 12.90 3.69 11.88
CA CYS A 138 12.05 3.22 10.80
C CYS A 138 12.81 2.61 9.61
N PHE A 139 14.13 2.82 9.51
CA PHE A 139 14.98 2.30 8.44
C PHE A 139 15.84 1.12 8.87
N ALA A 140 15.76 0.70 10.13
CA ALA A 140 16.65 -0.32 10.68
C ALA A 140 15.95 -1.67 10.82
N GLU A 141 16.69 -2.73 10.49
CA GLU A 141 16.35 -4.10 10.80
C GLU A 141 17.48 -4.74 11.61
N ARG A 142 17.14 -5.60 12.57
CA ARG A 142 18.13 -6.28 13.40
C ARG A 142 17.97 -7.78 13.33
N CYS A 143 19.09 -8.49 13.19
CA CYS A 143 19.11 -9.94 13.31
C CYS A 143 19.01 -10.32 14.79
N HIS A 144 17.98 -11.08 15.16
CA HIS A 144 17.76 -11.50 16.55
C HIS A 144 18.74 -12.58 17.04
N THR A 145 19.59 -13.12 16.16
CA THR A 145 20.56 -14.18 16.51
C THR A 145 21.96 -13.62 16.65
N CYS A 146 22.46 -12.89 15.64
CA CYS A 146 23.82 -12.35 15.67
C CYS A 146 23.89 -10.86 16.03
N GLY A 147 22.74 -10.20 16.26
CA GLY A 147 22.66 -8.79 16.65
C GLY A 147 22.99 -7.79 15.54
N THR A 148 23.39 -8.24 14.34
CA THR A 148 23.73 -7.35 13.22
C THR A 148 22.55 -6.47 12.84
N GLU A 149 22.81 -5.18 12.76
CA GLU A 149 21.87 -4.16 12.30
C GLU A 149 22.08 -3.89 10.79
N TYR A 150 20.96 -3.75 10.08
CA TYR A 150 20.90 -3.46 8.66
C TYR A 150 20.09 -2.17 8.48
N ILE A 151 20.77 -1.10 8.07
CA ILE A 151 20.13 0.17 7.72
C ILE A 151 19.70 0.11 6.26
N ARG A 152 18.44 0.47 6.01
CA ARG A 152 17.79 0.48 4.71
C ARG A 152 17.63 1.89 4.18
N ASP A 153 17.54 1.99 2.86
CA ASP A 153 17.20 3.21 2.12
C ASP A 153 15.67 3.42 2.00
N PHE A 154 14.88 2.47 2.51
CA PHE A 154 13.43 2.52 2.58
C PHE A 154 12.91 2.33 4.02
N GLU A 155 11.72 2.86 4.30
CA GLU A 155 11.04 2.67 5.58
C GLU A 155 10.56 1.22 5.70
N VAL A 156 10.92 0.54 6.79
CA VAL A 156 10.49 -0.82 7.12
C VAL A 156 8.99 -0.83 7.40
N GLU A 157 8.29 -1.82 6.84
CA GLU A 157 6.83 -1.86 6.84
C GLU A 157 6.26 -2.25 8.21
N THR A 158 6.95 -3.10 8.96
CA THR A 158 6.51 -3.62 10.25
C THR A 158 6.96 -2.74 11.43
N VAL A 159 6.24 -2.84 12.55
CA VAL A 159 6.55 -2.18 13.83
C VAL A 159 6.33 -3.17 14.98
N GLY A 160 7.19 -3.11 15.99
CA GLY A 160 7.10 -3.90 17.22
C GLY A 160 8.00 -5.14 17.19
N PHE A 161 9.24 -4.98 16.70
CA PHE A 161 10.23 -6.05 16.58
C PHE A 161 9.71 -7.29 15.85
N LYS A 162 8.90 -7.07 14.81
CA LYS A 162 8.27 -8.11 13.98
C LYS A 162 9.21 -8.54 12.87
N ARG A 163 9.02 -9.77 12.38
CA ARG A 163 9.80 -10.30 11.26
C ARG A 163 9.47 -9.53 9.99
N THR A 164 10.49 -9.16 9.23
CA THR A 164 10.36 -8.33 8.02
C THR A 164 10.36 -9.14 6.72
N GLY A 165 10.40 -10.47 6.83
CA GLY A 165 10.53 -11.38 5.69
C GLY A 165 11.95 -11.52 5.13
N ARG A 166 12.90 -10.66 5.53
CA ARG A 166 14.30 -10.71 5.08
C ARG A 166 15.17 -11.59 5.99
N ARG A 167 16.30 -12.09 5.47
CA ARG A 167 17.27 -12.92 6.21
C ARG A 167 18.60 -12.19 6.44
N CYS A 168 19.27 -12.54 7.53
CA CYS A 168 20.62 -12.10 7.83
C CYS A 168 21.59 -12.56 6.73
N SER A 169 22.50 -11.68 6.31
CA SER A 169 23.54 -11.97 5.33
C SER A 169 24.93 -12.17 5.96
N GLN A 170 25.02 -12.17 7.30
CA GLN A 170 26.28 -12.47 7.97
C GLN A 170 26.69 -13.92 7.73
N PRO A 171 27.98 -14.19 7.45
CA PRO A 171 28.47 -15.56 7.29
C PRO A 171 28.09 -16.45 8.48
N GLY A 172 27.43 -17.58 8.21
CA GLY A 172 26.99 -18.52 9.24
C GLY A 172 25.69 -18.15 9.96
N CYS A 173 25.04 -17.03 9.62
CA CYS A 173 23.75 -16.64 10.19
C CYS A 173 22.68 -16.55 9.11
N THR A 174 21.63 -17.37 9.20
CA THR A 174 20.49 -17.38 8.25
C THR A 174 19.17 -16.97 8.91
N ALA A 175 19.24 -16.45 10.13
CA ALA A 175 18.08 -16.04 10.92
C ALA A 175 17.31 -14.91 10.24
N SER A 176 16.00 -14.87 10.49
CA SER A 176 15.14 -13.80 10.00
C SER A 176 15.51 -12.46 10.64
N LEU A 177 15.46 -11.40 9.85
CA LEU A 177 15.55 -10.03 10.34
C LEU A 177 14.22 -9.62 10.95
N LYS A 178 14.31 -8.75 11.95
CA LYS A 178 13.17 -8.07 12.57
C LYS A 178 13.30 -6.57 12.34
N ASP A 179 12.20 -5.83 12.32
CA ASP A 179 12.26 -4.38 12.40
C ASP A 179 12.90 -3.97 13.74
N HIS A 180 13.53 -2.80 13.77
CA HIS A 180 14.11 -2.23 14.98
C HIS A 180 13.36 -0.95 15.33
N ILE A 181 12.05 -1.08 15.58
CA ILE A 181 11.17 0.02 16.00
C ILE A 181 10.09 -0.51 16.95
N LEU A 182 9.83 0.20 18.04
CA LEU A 182 8.93 -0.28 19.09
C LEU A 182 7.46 0.06 18.84
N ASP A 183 6.58 -0.82 19.32
CA ASP A 183 5.16 -0.54 19.57
C ASP A 183 4.96 -0.12 21.05
N TRP A 184 3.74 0.24 21.45
CA TRP A 184 3.45 0.83 22.76
C TRP A 184 3.87 -0.01 23.97
N GLU A 185 3.73 -1.32 23.87
CA GLU A 185 3.94 -2.26 24.98
C GLU A 185 5.29 -2.96 24.93
N ASP A 186 6.11 -2.65 23.92
CA ASP A 186 7.44 -3.22 23.81
C ASP A 186 8.40 -2.59 24.82
N ALA A 187 9.31 -3.41 25.34
CA ALA A 187 10.41 -2.92 26.14
C ALA A 187 11.39 -2.09 25.28
N LEU A 188 11.98 -1.05 25.88
CA LEU A 188 13.11 -0.36 25.25
C LEU A 188 14.25 -1.37 24.98
N PRO A 189 15.01 -1.22 23.88
CA PRO A 189 16.15 -2.09 23.59
C PRO A 189 17.13 -2.10 24.77
N GLU A 190 17.31 -3.26 25.40
CA GLU A 190 18.05 -3.39 26.66
C GLU A 190 19.51 -2.95 26.52
N ASP A 191 20.14 -3.28 25.39
CA ASP A 191 21.51 -2.91 25.09
C ASP A 191 21.69 -1.40 24.92
N GLU A 192 20.82 -0.75 24.15
CA GLU A 192 20.88 0.69 23.97
C GLU A 192 20.50 1.47 25.23
N LEU A 193 19.52 0.96 25.99
CA LEU A 193 19.13 1.54 27.27
C LEU A 193 20.26 1.44 28.29
N ALA A 194 20.90 0.29 28.42
CA ALA A 194 21.99 0.08 29.37
C ALA A 194 23.16 1.04 29.10
N LEU A 195 23.60 1.15 27.85
CA LEU A 195 24.64 2.12 27.46
C LEU A 195 24.20 3.56 27.71
N SER A 196 22.95 3.90 27.39
CA SER A 196 22.41 5.24 27.65
C SER A 196 22.41 5.57 29.14
N GLU A 197 22.09 4.60 30.00
CA GLU A 197 22.15 4.77 31.44
C GLU A 197 23.58 4.97 31.95
N GLU A 198 24.54 4.20 31.44
CA GLU A 198 25.96 4.33 31.79
C GLU A 198 26.48 5.73 31.46
N HIS A 199 26.35 6.16 30.21
CA HIS A 199 26.74 7.50 29.78
C HIS A 199 26.01 8.60 30.57
N ALA A 200 24.72 8.41 30.86
CA ALA A 200 23.97 9.39 31.63
C ALA A 200 24.43 9.49 33.10
N ARG A 201 24.87 8.40 33.74
CA ARG A 201 25.40 8.44 35.11
C ARG A 201 26.74 9.18 35.19
N GLU A 202 27.54 9.11 34.15
CA GLU A 202 28.89 9.69 34.11
C GLU A 202 28.92 11.12 33.55
N ALA A 203 27.89 11.52 32.80
CA ALA A 203 27.78 12.87 32.26
C ALA A 203 27.69 13.92 33.36
N ASP A 204 28.49 14.98 33.27
CA ASP A 204 28.39 16.19 34.11
C ASP A 204 27.52 17.28 33.49
N LEU A 205 27.11 17.12 32.23
CA LEU A 205 26.08 17.92 31.58
C LEU A 205 25.13 17.05 30.73
N ALA A 206 23.82 17.17 30.98
CA ALA A 206 22.78 16.62 30.13
C ALA A 206 22.04 17.74 29.38
N ILE A 207 21.93 17.62 28.06
CA ILE A 207 21.24 18.60 27.19
C ILE A 207 20.04 17.93 26.53
N CYS A 208 18.83 18.31 26.94
CA CYS A 208 17.59 17.85 26.33
C CYS A 208 17.14 18.81 25.23
N LEU A 209 16.84 18.31 24.03
CA LEU A 209 16.44 19.11 22.88
C LEU A 209 15.12 18.59 22.29
N GLY A 210 14.09 19.44 22.25
CA GLY A 210 12.85 19.17 21.53
C GLY A 210 12.08 17.94 22.04
N THR A 211 12.23 17.59 23.32
CA THR A 211 11.53 16.48 23.97
C THR A 211 10.61 16.99 25.07
N SER A 212 9.42 16.40 25.17
CA SER A 212 8.49 16.68 26.26
C SER A 212 8.90 16.03 27.59
N LEU A 213 9.84 15.07 27.55
CA LEU A 213 10.32 14.30 28.69
C LEU A 213 9.20 13.66 29.52
N GLN A 214 8.20 13.05 28.88
CA GLN A 214 7.05 12.47 29.61
C GLN A 214 7.07 10.94 29.74
N ILE A 215 7.66 10.24 28.77
CA ILE A 215 7.51 8.78 28.65
C ILE A 215 8.61 8.06 29.41
N THR A 216 8.20 7.27 30.41
CA THR A 216 9.07 6.45 31.26
C THR A 216 9.37 5.11 30.57
N PRO A 217 10.58 4.54 30.72
CA PRO A 217 11.70 5.04 31.54
C PRO A 217 12.59 6.07 30.85
N ALA A 218 12.48 6.28 29.54
CA ALA A 218 13.39 7.11 28.76
C ALA A 218 13.51 8.56 29.28
N CYS A 219 12.40 9.19 29.71
CA CYS A 219 12.41 10.57 30.19
C CYS A 219 13.28 10.81 31.44
N ASN A 220 13.55 9.76 32.22
CA ASN A 220 14.34 9.85 33.44
C ASN A 220 15.85 9.75 33.19
N LEU A 221 16.30 9.38 31.98
CA LEU A 221 17.71 9.23 31.66
C LEU A 221 18.52 10.52 31.91
N PRO A 222 18.09 11.71 31.47
CA PRO A 222 18.83 12.95 31.72
C PRO A 222 19.00 13.27 33.22
N LEU A 223 18.10 12.79 34.08
CA LEU A 223 18.18 13.00 35.53
C LEU A 223 19.28 12.18 36.20
N LYS A 224 19.78 11.13 35.54
CA LYS A 224 20.93 10.37 36.06
C LYS A 224 22.18 11.26 36.09
N ALA A 225 22.32 12.20 35.15
CA ALA A 225 23.42 13.16 35.16
C ALA A 225 23.34 14.12 36.36
N THR A 226 22.18 14.35 36.98
CA THR A 226 22.05 15.26 38.12
C THR A 226 22.24 14.57 39.47
N ARG A 227 22.84 13.38 39.49
CA ARG A 227 23.09 12.57 40.68
C ARG A 227 24.53 12.08 40.72
N THR A 228 24.98 11.67 41.90
CA THR A 228 26.22 10.91 42.09
C THR A 228 25.87 9.47 42.45
N TYR A 229 26.69 8.52 41.99
CA TYR A 229 26.49 7.10 42.19
C TYR A 229 27.71 6.49 42.90
N LYS A 230 27.48 5.56 43.82
CA LYS A 230 28.56 4.88 44.55
C LYS A 230 29.42 4.08 43.56
N GLY A 231 30.71 4.40 43.51
CA GLY A 231 31.66 3.79 42.56
C GLY A 231 31.70 4.44 41.17
N GLY A 232 30.98 5.53 40.93
CA GLY A 232 31.06 6.30 39.68
C GLY A 232 32.29 7.21 39.60
N SER A 233 32.69 7.56 38.38
CA SER A 233 33.85 8.42 38.06
C SER A 233 33.65 9.91 38.36
N LYS A 234 32.47 10.29 38.86
CA LYS A 234 32.03 11.69 38.99
C LYS A 234 31.94 12.13 40.45
N GLU A 235 32.65 13.20 40.77
CA GLU A 235 32.80 13.72 42.14
C GLU A 235 31.64 14.61 42.61
N ALA A 236 30.87 15.20 41.70
CA ALA A 236 29.76 16.11 42.01
C ALA A 236 28.55 15.87 41.10
N PRO A 237 27.31 16.22 41.48
CA PRO A 237 26.16 16.18 40.57
C PRO A 237 26.37 17.08 39.34
N GLY A 238 25.86 16.66 38.19
CA GLY A 238 25.93 17.41 36.95
C GLY A 238 24.72 18.29 36.74
N GLN A 239 24.72 19.02 35.63
CA GLN A 239 23.70 20.00 35.30
C GLN A 239 22.79 19.47 34.19
N LEU A 240 21.51 19.84 34.24
CA LEU A 240 20.53 19.52 33.21
C LEU A 240 20.04 20.80 32.54
N VAL A 241 20.20 20.87 31.22
CA VAL A 241 19.66 21.93 30.37
C VAL A 241 18.55 21.35 29.50
N ILE A 242 17.43 22.05 29.42
CA ILE A 242 16.28 21.65 28.61
C ILE A 242 15.98 22.76 27.61
N VAL A 243 15.93 22.44 26.32
CA VAL A 243 15.49 23.35 25.26
C VAL A 243 14.23 22.77 24.65
N ASN A 244 13.07 23.31 25.04
CA ASN A 244 11.77 22.84 24.56
C ASN A 244 10.73 23.96 24.65
N LEU A 245 9.86 24.05 23.65
CA LEU A 245 8.82 25.10 23.61
C LEU A 245 7.78 24.90 24.71
N GLN A 246 7.39 23.66 25.01
CA GLN A 246 6.46 23.36 26.10
C GLN A 246 7.21 23.14 27.41
N ARG A 247 6.55 23.43 28.54
CA ARG A 247 7.04 23.02 29.86
C ARG A 247 7.20 21.51 29.94
N THR A 248 8.28 21.07 30.57
CA THR A 248 8.50 19.64 30.83
C THR A 248 8.32 19.34 32.32
N GLN A 249 8.08 18.07 32.65
CA GLN A 249 8.05 17.62 34.05
C GLN A 249 9.42 17.70 34.76
N HIS A 250 10.48 18.11 34.05
CA HIS A 250 11.84 18.18 34.59
C HIS A 250 12.41 19.60 34.63
N ASP A 251 11.65 20.63 34.25
CA ASP A 251 12.11 22.04 34.29
C ASP A 251 12.57 22.44 35.71
N SER A 252 11.82 22.04 36.74
CA SER A 252 12.21 22.29 38.13
C SER A 252 13.46 21.52 38.57
N LYS A 253 13.69 20.34 38.01
CA LYS A 253 14.89 19.53 38.26
C LYS A 253 16.11 20.11 37.54
N ALA A 254 15.92 20.65 36.33
CA ALA A 254 16.94 21.41 35.60
C ALA A 254 17.45 22.59 36.43
N LEU A 255 16.54 23.41 36.98
CA LEU A 255 16.89 24.51 37.87
C LEU A 255 17.62 24.04 39.14
N LYS A 256 17.11 23.00 39.81
CA LYS A 256 17.75 22.45 41.04
C LYS A 256 19.14 21.89 40.80
N SER A 257 19.42 21.39 39.60
CA SER A 257 20.74 20.89 39.22
C SER A 257 21.74 22.02 38.94
N GLY A 258 21.32 23.29 38.94
CA GLY A 258 22.14 24.42 38.52
C GLY A 258 22.15 24.65 37.00
N GLY A 259 21.31 23.92 36.25
CA GLY A 259 21.02 24.17 34.85
C GLY A 259 19.77 25.04 34.68
N PHE A 260 19.06 24.91 33.56
CA PHE A 260 17.88 25.75 33.25
C PHE A 260 17.02 25.14 32.13
N ALA A 261 15.78 25.63 32.03
CA ALA A 261 14.92 25.43 30.88
C ALA A 261 14.95 26.67 29.98
N CYS A 262 15.07 26.47 28.66
CA CYS A 262 15.01 27.49 27.63
C CYS A 262 13.82 27.19 26.70
N HIS A 263 12.86 28.11 26.67
CA HIS A 263 11.66 28.00 25.88
C HIS A 263 11.86 28.72 24.54
N ALA A 264 12.59 28.08 23.63
CA ALA A 264 12.89 28.59 22.30
C ALA A 264 13.03 27.44 21.30
N ARG A 265 13.03 27.77 20.01
CA ARG A 265 13.23 26.77 18.95
C ARG A 265 14.64 26.19 19.03
N CYS A 266 14.78 24.88 18.96
CA CYS A 266 16.08 24.20 19.06
C CYS A 266 17.09 24.73 18.04
N ASP A 267 16.69 24.90 16.78
CA ASP A 267 17.58 25.44 15.73
C ASP A 267 18.07 26.86 16.02
N GLU A 268 17.31 27.67 16.75
CA GLU A 268 17.74 29.01 17.17
C GLU A 268 18.82 28.93 18.25
N VAL A 269 18.55 28.16 19.31
CA VAL A 269 19.48 27.97 20.42
C VAL A 269 20.78 27.33 19.94
N MET A 270 20.67 26.27 19.13
CA MET A 270 21.83 25.51 18.63
C MET A 270 22.67 26.31 17.62
N ARG A 271 22.04 27.17 16.79
CA ARG A 271 22.79 28.09 15.92
C ARG A 271 23.67 29.03 16.73
N ARG A 272 23.08 29.69 17.74
CA ARG A 272 23.78 30.66 18.58
C ARG A 272 24.84 29.96 19.44
N LEU A 273 24.55 28.76 19.95
CA LEU A 273 25.53 27.93 20.67
C LEU A 273 26.75 27.60 19.78
N ALA A 274 26.52 27.16 18.55
CA ALA A 274 27.60 26.85 17.61
C ALA A 274 28.48 28.08 17.33
N GLN A 275 27.86 29.25 17.14
CA GLN A 275 28.58 30.51 16.97
C GLN A 275 29.43 30.87 18.19
N ARG A 276 28.87 30.75 19.40
CA ARG A 276 29.58 31.05 20.66
C ARG A 276 30.75 30.10 20.93
N LEU A 277 30.59 28.84 20.57
CA LEU A 277 31.64 27.82 20.71
C LEU A 277 32.66 27.84 19.55
N GLY A 278 32.44 28.66 18.52
CA GLY A 278 33.29 28.69 17.32
C GLY A 278 33.28 27.38 16.54
N LEU A 279 32.17 26.63 16.58
CA LEU A 279 32.06 25.33 15.91
C LEU A 279 31.84 25.50 14.41
N GLU A 280 32.61 24.77 13.61
CA GLU A 280 32.33 24.59 12.20
C GLU A 280 31.19 23.56 12.05
N VAL A 281 30.00 24.05 11.71
CA VAL A 281 28.83 23.18 11.54
C VAL A 281 28.90 22.53 10.16
N PRO A 282 29.00 21.19 10.08
CA PRO A 282 29.09 20.52 8.80
C PRO A 282 27.82 20.74 7.98
N ARG A 283 27.99 20.85 6.66
CA ARG A 283 26.86 20.86 5.73
C ARG A 283 26.39 19.42 5.54
N TYR A 284 25.10 19.18 5.73
CA TYR A 284 24.51 17.90 5.36
C TYR A 284 24.63 17.68 3.83
N VAL A 285 25.20 16.55 3.46
CA VAL A 285 25.33 16.10 2.07
C VAL A 285 24.67 14.73 1.96
N ARG A 286 23.59 14.63 1.18
CA ARG A 286 22.90 13.35 0.97
C ARG A 286 23.81 12.43 0.15
N ARG A 287 24.13 11.27 0.70
CA ARG A 287 24.87 10.20 0.03
C ARG A 287 23.91 9.02 -0.12
N ASP A 288 23.38 8.82 -1.32
CA ASP A 288 22.66 7.57 -1.62
C ASP A 288 23.65 6.60 -2.28
N SER A 289 23.59 5.34 -1.89
CA SER A 289 24.42 4.26 -2.40
C SER A 289 23.53 3.26 -3.13
N VAL A 290 23.87 2.94 -4.39
CA VAL A 290 23.26 1.81 -5.08
C VAL A 290 23.91 0.54 -4.53
N VAL A 291 23.14 -0.26 -3.80
CA VAL A 291 23.61 -1.52 -3.22
C VAL A 291 23.07 -2.67 -4.08
N SER A 292 23.95 -3.58 -4.51
CA SER A 292 23.55 -4.81 -5.18
C SER A 292 22.73 -5.68 -4.22
N SER A 293 21.61 -6.23 -4.70
CA SER A 293 20.79 -7.22 -3.99
C SER A 293 21.55 -8.50 -3.62
N HIS A 294 22.76 -8.69 -4.15
CA HIS A 294 23.60 -9.89 -3.96
C HIS A 294 24.66 -9.73 -2.84
N GLY A 295 24.60 -8.63 -2.07
CA GLY A 295 25.45 -8.43 -0.89
C GLY A 295 26.87 -7.91 -1.17
N PRO A 296 27.62 -7.51 -0.12
CA PRO A 296 28.90 -6.78 -0.23
C PRO A 296 30.08 -7.62 -0.72
N LYS A 297 29.92 -8.93 -0.90
CA LYS A 297 30.98 -9.86 -1.38
C LYS A 297 30.83 -10.24 -2.85
N CYS A 298 29.77 -9.79 -3.52
CA CYS A 298 29.64 -9.96 -4.96
C CYS A 298 30.31 -8.73 -5.62
N PRO A 299 31.50 -8.85 -6.25
CA PRO A 299 31.99 -7.77 -7.12
C PRO A 299 30.88 -7.49 -8.13
N MET A 300 30.54 -6.24 -8.46
CA MET A 300 29.51 -5.96 -9.47
C MET A 300 30.00 -6.47 -10.84
N PRO A 301 29.76 -7.73 -11.25
CA PRO A 301 30.39 -8.29 -12.43
C PRO A 301 29.66 -7.78 -13.67
N MET A 302 28.48 -7.19 -13.46
CA MET A 302 27.61 -6.72 -14.51
C MET A 302 27.98 -5.34 -15.01
N VAL A 303 28.69 -4.45 -14.30
CA VAL A 303 28.97 -3.08 -14.80
C VAL A 303 30.39 -2.99 -15.35
N GLN A 304 30.50 -2.93 -16.67
CA GLN A 304 31.75 -2.78 -17.43
C GLN A 304 32.33 -1.36 -17.32
N SER A 305 31.49 -0.33 -17.48
CA SER A 305 31.92 1.07 -17.38
C SER A 305 30.76 1.99 -17.00
N VAL A 306 31.09 3.21 -16.58
CA VAL A 306 30.12 4.25 -16.23
C VAL A 306 30.48 5.55 -16.92
N ASP A 307 29.57 6.09 -17.73
CA ASP A 307 29.68 7.42 -18.30
C ASP A 307 28.90 8.45 -17.48
N PHE A 308 29.43 9.66 -17.42
CA PHE A 308 28.84 10.83 -16.80
C PHE A 308 28.79 11.93 -17.85
N ALA A 309 27.60 12.46 -18.11
CA ALA A 309 27.40 13.68 -18.89
C ALA A 309 26.70 14.73 -18.04
N PHE A 310 26.98 15.99 -18.31
CA PHE A 310 26.46 17.14 -17.56
C PHE A 310 25.68 18.03 -18.52
N ASP A 311 24.60 18.64 -18.06
CA ASP A 311 23.87 19.67 -18.80
C ASP A 311 24.61 21.03 -18.81
N ASP A 312 25.60 21.19 -17.93
CA ASP A 312 26.49 22.34 -17.90
C ASP A 312 27.63 22.19 -18.94
N PRO A 313 27.69 23.06 -19.96
CA PRO A 313 28.71 22.99 -21.02
C PRO A 313 30.14 23.22 -20.51
N HIS A 314 30.33 23.76 -19.30
CA HIS A 314 31.65 23.92 -18.67
C HIS A 314 32.13 22.65 -17.97
N LEU A 315 31.25 21.68 -17.73
CA LEU A 315 31.62 20.40 -17.11
C LEU A 315 31.84 19.33 -18.19
N LYS A 316 33.10 18.88 -18.30
CA LYS A 316 33.45 17.82 -19.24
C LYS A 316 32.84 16.48 -18.82
N PRO A 317 32.21 15.73 -19.75
CA PRO A 317 31.83 14.34 -19.55
C PRO A 317 33.00 13.48 -19.04
N ALA A 318 32.69 12.34 -18.42
CA ALA A 318 33.69 11.40 -17.91
C ALA A 318 33.24 9.96 -18.12
N SER A 319 34.16 9.11 -18.54
CA SER A 319 33.93 7.67 -18.70
C SER A 319 34.88 6.91 -17.77
N LEU A 320 34.33 6.04 -16.93
CA LEU A 320 35.08 5.25 -15.96
C LEU A 320 34.97 3.77 -16.30
N ALA A 321 36.08 3.15 -16.68
CA ALA A 321 36.12 1.76 -17.16
C ALA A 321 36.37 0.70 -16.07
N ALA A 322 36.56 1.10 -14.80
CA ALA A 322 36.77 0.18 -13.69
C ALA A 322 36.29 0.77 -12.36
N PRO A 323 35.81 -0.06 -11.41
CA PRO A 323 35.43 0.38 -10.09
C PRO A 323 36.67 0.74 -9.22
N PRO A 324 36.52 1.64 -8.23
CA PRO A 324 35.29 2.34 -7.87
C PRO A 324 34.97 3.47 -8.86
N PHE A 325 33.72 3.51 -9.36
CA PHE A 325 33.28 4.50 -10.33
C PHE A 325 33.01 5.85 -9.65
N VAL A 326 34.07 6.64 -9.44
CA VAL A 326 34.01 7.94 -8.73
C VAL A 326 34.41 9.09 -9.65
N VAL A 327 33.46 9.98 -9.95
CA VAL A 327 33.74 11.28 -10.58
C VAL A 327 33.65 12.40 -9.54
N ARG A 328 34.69 13.23 -9.49
CA ARG A 328 34.70 14.49 -8.74
C ARG A 328 34.78 15.67 -9.72
N ARG A 329 33.82 16.59 -9.61
CA ARG A 329 33.77 17.86 -10.36
C ARG A 329 33.37 18.98 -9.41
N THR A 330 33.89 20.17 -9.66
CA THR A 330 33.58 21.38 -8.88
C THR A 330 33.09 22.43 -9.85
N ALA A 331 31.87 22.93 -9.63
CA ALA A 331 31.27 24.02 -10.41
C ALA A 331 30.65 25.05 -9.45
N ARG A 332 30.60 26.32 -9.88
CA ARG A 332 29.82 27.38 -9.23
C ARG A 332 28.67 27.73 -10.18
N ARG A 333 27.43 27.46 -9.77
CA ARG A 333 26.23 27.74 -10.57
C ARG A 333 25.07 28.13 -9.68
N GLU A 334 24.19 28.98 -10.19
CA GLU A 334 22.84 29.23 -9.66
C GLU A 334 21.84 28.40 -10.49
N GLY A 335 21.00 27.59 -9.83
CA GLY A 335 20.02 26.72 -10.48
C GLY A 335 20.40 25.24 -10.53
N PRO A 336 19.48 24.38 -11.02
CA PRO A 336 19.65 22.93 -10.99
C PRO A 336 20.75 22.45 -11.94
N LEU A 337 21.53 21.45 -11.53
CA LEU A 337 22.49 20.74 -12.39
C LEU A 337 21.95 19.35 -12.72
N THR A 338 21.86 19.02 -14.01
CA THR A 338 21.49 17.69 -14.47
C THR A 338 22.74 16.88 -14.80
N VAL A 339 22.86 15.70 -14.20
CA VAL A 339 23.89 14.71 -14.53
C VAL A 339 23.21 13.49 -15.12
N ARG A 340 23.64 13.07 -16.30
CA ARG A 340 23.26 11.79 -16.89
C ARG A 340 24.35 10.78 -16.60
N ILE A 341 24.00 9.68 -15.93
CA ILE A 341 24.88 8.57 -15.60
C ILE A 341 24.48 7.38 -16.46
N THR A 342 25.39 6.84 -17.24
CA THR A 342 25.12 5.69 -18.11
C THR A 342 25.95 4.50 -17.65
N LEU A 343 25.32 3.40 -17.24
CA LEU A 343 25.98 2.16 -16.86
C LEU A 343 26.05 1.23 -18.08
N HIS A 344 27.24 0.75 -18.41
CA HIS A 344 27.46 -0.26 -19.45
C HIS A 344 27.63 -1.62 -18.82
N LEU A 345 26.93 -2.64 -19.31
CA LEU A 345 26.84 -3.94 -18.67
C LEU A 345 27.56 -5.08 -19.41
N HIS A 346 28.19 -6.01 -18.67
CA HIS A 346 29.05 -7.09 -19.20
C HIS A 346 28.30 -8.19 -19.98
N GLU A 347 27.02 -8.45 -19.72
CA GLU A 347 26.20 -9.42 -20.45
C GLU A 347 24.70 -9.07 -20.32
N ALA A 348 24.05 -8.79 -21.45
CA ALA A 348 22.60 -8.74 -21.57
C ALA A 348 22.19 -9.64 -22.75
N ALA A 349 21.13 -10.44 -22.59
CA ALA A 349 20.59 -11.31 -23.65
C ALA A 349 20.11 -10.52 -24.89
N ASP A 350 19.91 -9.21 -24.72
CA ASP A 350 19.57 -8.24 -25.73
C ASP A 350 20.72 -7.21 -25.85
N PRO A 351 21.37 -7.08 -27.03
CA PRO A 351 22.45 -6.11 -27.25
C PRO A 351 22.05 -4.67 -26.95
N ASP A 352 20.77 -4.31 -27.12
CA ASP A 352 20.27 -2.94 -26.93
C ASP A 352 20.05 -2.59 -25.45
N LYS A 353 20.02 -3.60 -24.57
CA LYS A 353 19.88 -3.45 -23.10
C LYS A 353 21.22 -3.46 -22.36
N ARG A 354 22.35 -3.39 -23.08
CA ARG A 354 23.69 -3.29 -22.50
C ARG A 354 23.97 -1.95 -21.82
N THR A 355 23.06 -0.98 -21.95
CA THR A 355 23.27 0.40 -21.52
C THR A 355 22.07 0.88 -20.68
N MET A 356 22.28 1.25 -19.42
CA MET A 356 21.25 1.84 -18.55
C MET A 356 21.57 3.31 -18.27
N ALA A 357 20.71 4.24 -18.73
CA ALA A 357 20.86 5.66 -18.47
C ALA A 357 20.00 6.11 -17.27
N LEU A 358 20.62 6.83 -16.35
CA LEU A 358 20.02 7.44 -15.17
C LEU A 358 20.16 8.96 -15.30
N ALA A 359 19.07 9.70 -15.22
CA ALA A 359 19.10 11.17 -15.18
C ALA A 359 18.93 11.66 -13.73
N TYR A 360 19.76 12.62 -13.33
CA TYR A 360 19.78 13.16 -11.97
C TYR A 360 19.78 14.68 -12.00
N THR A 361 18.87 15.32 -11.23
CA THR A 361 18.82 16.79 -11.09
C THR A 361 19.12 17.20 -9.65
N ALA A 362 20.19 18.00 -9.46
CA ALA A 362 20.58 18.55 -8.16
C ALA A 362 20.05 19.97 -7.97
N GLU A 363 19.16 20.21 -7.00
CA GLU A 363 18.79 21.58 -6.58
C GLU A 363 19.79 22.12 -5.54
N LEU A 364 20.38 23.29 -5.80
CA LEU A 364 21.29 23.99 -4.89
C LEU A 364 20.62 25.26 -4.36
N ASP A 365 20.39 25.32 -3.05
CA ASP A 365 19.79 26.49 -2.39
C ASP A 365 20.73 27.70 -2.39
N ALA A 366 20.19 28.87 -2.74
CA ALA A 366 20.90 30.14 -2.78
C ALA A 366 20.87 30.83 -1.41
N GLY A 367 21.94 30.69 -0.64
CA GLY A 367 22.09 31.40 0.63
C GLY A 367 23.49 31.24 1.23
N LEU A 368 24.25 32.34 1.20
CA LEU A 368 25.62 32.56 1.72
C LEU A 368 26.77 32.04 0.84
N GLY A 369 27.61 33.00 0.44
CA GLY A 369 28.62 32.87 -0.60
C GLY A 369 29.75 31.88 -0.29
N ALA A 370 30.21 31.26 -1.39
CA ALA A 370 31.46 30.54 -1.61
C ALA A 370 31.50 29.00 -1.40
N LYS A 371 31.73 28.32 -2.55
CA LYS A 371 32.22 26.95 -2.82
C LYS A 371 31.41 25.79 -2.21
N ALA A 372 30.45 25.30 -2.99
CA ALA A 372 29.71 24.07 -2.70
C ALA A 372 30.24 22.88 -3.53
N SER A 373 30.39 21.72 -2.91
CA SER A 373 30.47 20.42 -3.58
C SER A 373 29.06 19.84 -3.72
N LEU A 374 28.67 19.49 -4.96
CA LEU A 374 27.39 18.87 -5.30
C LEU A 374 27.22 17.50 -4.64
N ARG A 375 26.04 17.22 -4.07
CA ARG A 375 25.45 15.88 -3.85
C ARG A 375 24.08 16.00 -3.15
N GLN A 376 23.00 15.94 -3.91
CA GLN A 376 21.64 15.85 -3.36
C GLN A 376 20.71 15.05 -4.28
N LEU A 377 20.64 13.73 -4.11
CA LEU A 377 19.90 12.80 -4.96
C LEU A 377 18.36 12.91 -4.79
N ARG A 378 17.66 12.97 -5.93
CA ARG A 378 16.23 12.72 -6.11
C ARG A 378 16.13 11.66 -7.22
N HIS A 379 15.43 10.57 -6.95
CA HIS A 379 15.25 9.48 -7.91
C HIS A 379 13.97 9.72 -8.72
N GLU A 380 14.12 10.02 -10.01
CA GLU A 380 13.09 9.86 -11.02
C GLU A 380 13.68 8.96 -12.12
N PHE A 381 13.02 7.84 -12.40
CA PHE A 381 13.37 7.04 -13.57
C PHE A 381 12.78 7.74 -14.79
N VAL A 382 13.62 8.41 -15.58
CA VAL A 382 13.24 9.01 -16.87
C VAL A 382 13.83 8.14 -17.97
N THR A 383 13.00 7.34 -18.62
CA THR A 383 13.32 6.80 -19.95
C THR A 383 13.23 7.93 -20.97
N GLN A 384 14.12 7.88 -21.96
CA GLN A 384 14.48 8.97 -22.86
C GLN A 384 13.33 9.35 -23.82
N GLU A 385 12.37 10.17 -23.38
CA GLU A 385 11.40 10.79 -24.32
C GLU A 385 10.75 12.12 -23.87
N GLN A 386 11.12 12.71 -22.74
CA GLN A 386 10.54 13.99 -22.28
C GLN A 386 11.59 15.09 -22.16
N ALA A 387 11.90 15.71 -23.30
CA ALA A 387 12.59 16.98 -23.39
C ALA A 387 11.71 17.98 -24.17
N TYR A 388 10.45 18.14 -23.77
CA TYR A 388 9.63 19.27 -24.18
C TYR A 388 8.71 19.66 -23.02
N ASP A 389 8.67 20.96 -22.75
CA ASP A 389 7.67 21.69 -21.96
C ASP A 389 7.96 21.97 -20.47
N LEU A 390 8.97 22.81 -20.22
CA LEU A 390 9.04 23.66 -19.02
C LEU A 390 8.94 25.13 -19.46
N GLY A 391 7.71 25.59 -19.68
CA GLY A 391 7.45 26.98 -20.06
C GLY A 391 5.97 27.34 -20.12
N GLY A 392 5.26 27.35 -18.99
CA GLY A 392 3.87 27.82 -19.04
C GLY A 392 3.02 27.66 -17.79
N GLN A 393 3.46 28.12 -16.61
CA GLN A 393 2.55 28.31 -15.48
C GLN A 393 2.91 29.57 -14.69
N LYS A 394 2.44 30.73 -15.19
CA LYS A 394 2.38 31.98 -14.41
C LYS A 394 1.12 32.83 -14.61
N GLU A 395 0.06 32.31 -15.26
CA GLU A 395 -1.14 33.14 -15.55
C GLU A 395 -2.49 32.58 -15.05
N ALA A 396 -2.53 31.44 -14.36
CA ALA A 396 -3.80 30.85 -13.90
C ALA A 396 -4.22 31.26 -12.46
N ALA A 397 -3.84 32.46 -11.99
CA ALA A 397 -4.18 32.95 -10.65
C ALA A 397 -5.11 34.19 -10.65
N ALA A 398 -5.66 34.60 -11.80
CA ALA A 398 -6.48 35.81 -11.91
C ALA A 398 -7.97 35.57 -12.25
N ALA A 399 -8.43 34.33 -12.43
CA ALA A 399 -9.80 34.06 -12.92
C ALA A 399 -10.79 33.48 -11.89
N VAL A 400 -10.39 33.29 -10.62
CA VAL A 400 -11.26 32.67 -9.59
C VAL A 400 -11.76 33.68 -8.53
N GLY A 401 -11.49 34.98 -8.71
CA GLY A 401 -11.95 36.05 -7.82
C GLY A 401 -13.30 36.69 -8.17
N GLY A 402 -13.96 36.27 -9.25
CA GLY A 402 -15.06 37.04 -9.86
C GLY A 402 -16.49 36.56 -9.60
N LEU A 403 -16.71 35.36 -9.05
CA LEU A 403 -18.04 34.72 -9.06
C LEU A 403 -18.67 34.51 -7.67
N ALA A 404 -18.23 35.25 -6.66
CA ALA A 404 -18.74 35.16 -5.28
C ALA A 404 -19.51 36.41 -4.81
N LYS A 405 -20.11 37.19 -5.72
CA LYS A 405 -20.74 38.48 -5.35
C LYS A 405 -22.10 38.80 -5.99
N ALA A 406 -22.86 37.81 -6.45
CA ALA A 406 -24.15 38.05 -7.12
C ALA A 406 -25.36 37.24 -6.58
N VAL A 407 -25.27 36.61 -5.40
CA VAL A 407 -26.40 35.87 -4.79
C VAL A 407 -26.75 36.41 -3.39
N ALA A 408 -26.50 37.70 -3.17
CA ALA A 408 -26.96 38.42 -1.99
C ALA A 408 -27.76 39.62 -2.47
N ASN A 409 -29.04 39.41 -2.76
CA ASN A 409 -30.12 40.41 -2.67
C ASN A 409 -31.45 39.74 -3.05
N GLY A 410 -32.17 39.24 -2.04
CA GLY A 410 -33.50 38.67 -2.20
C GLY A 410 -34.57 39.73 -2.43
N ALA A 411 -35.63 39.36 -3.15
CA ALA A 411 -36.94 40.00 -3.10
C ALA A 411 -38.05 38.99 -3.46
N ALA A 412 -39.21 39.16 -2.83
CA ALA A 412 -40.29 38.21 -2.61
C ALA A 412 -41.21 37.92 -3.83
N ALA A 413 -41.97 36.82 -3.71
CA ALA A 413 -43.03 36.37 -4.61
C ALA A 413 -44.33 37.19 -4.50
N PRO A 414 -45.21 37.12 -5.52
CA PRO A 414 -46.56 36.61 -5.26
C PRO A 414 -47.13 35.67 -6.34
N ALA A 415 -48.20 34.99 -5.94
CA ALA A 415 -48.86 33.83 -6.54
C ALA A 415 -49.75 34.09 -7.77
N ALA A 416 -49.83 33.11 -8.67
CA ALA A 416 -51.07 32.53 -9.24
C ALA A 416 -50.73 31.44 -10.29
N ALA A 417 -51.33 30.25 -10.16
CA ALA A 417 -51.43 29.21 -11.19
C ALA A 417 -52.87 29.26 -11.78
N PRO A 418 -53.17 28.81 -13.01
CA PRO A 418 -52.96 27.41 -13.44
C PRO A 418 -52.63 27.19 -14.94
N ASP A 419 -51.64 26.35 -15.25
CA ASP A 419 -51.73 25.33 -16.31
C ASP A 419 -50.49 24.41 -16.26
N LEU A 420 -50.53 23.37 -15.41
CA LEU A 420 -49.38 22.49 -15.16
C LEU A 420 -49.31 21.27 -16.10
N LEU A 421 -50.37 20.94 -16.83
CA LEU A 421 -50.40 19.76 -17.68
C LEU A 421 -49.82 20.00 -19.09
N GLN A 422 -49.89 21.21 -19.63
CA GLN A 422 -49.29 21.54 -20.93
C GLN A 422 -47.81 21.95 -20.81
N ALA A 423 -47.39 22.43 -19.63
CA ALA A 423 -45.99 22.76 -19.36
C ALA A 423 -45.13 21.50 -19.13
N GLU A 424 -45.69 20.44 -18.54
CA GLU A 424 -45.00 19.15 -18.35
C GLU A 424 -44.78 18.40 -19.68
N GLU A 425 -45.77 18.36 -20.59
CA GLU A 425 -45.60 17.74 -21.92
C GLU A 425 -44.62 18.52 -22.81
N ALA A 426 -44.63 19.86 -22.73
CA ALA A 426 -43.68 20.70 -23.45
C ALA A 426 -42.25 20.56 -22.87
N ALA A 427 -42.10 20.49 -21.55
CA ALA A 427 -40.83 20.27 -20.88
C ALA A 427 -40.27 18.85 -21.15
N GLU A 428 -41.11 17.82 -21.17
CA GLU A 428 -40.70 16.44 -21.52
C GLU A 428 -40.28 16.31 -22.99
N GLN A 429 -41.00 16.95 -23.92
CA GLN A 429 -40.59 16.95 -25.34
C GLN A 429 -39.31 17.76 -25.58
N GLN A 430 -39.08 18.82 -24.80
CA GLN A 430 -37.88 19.64 -24.90
C GLN A 430 -36.68 18.98 -24.20
N LEU A 431 -36.88 18.23 -23.11
CA LEU A 431 -35.86 17.35 -22.51
C LEU A 431 -35.53 16.14 -23.41
N LYS A 432 -36.52 15.54 -24.11
CA LYS A 432 -36.28 14.47 -25.10
C LYS A 432 -35.57 14.96 -26.35
N LYS A 433 -35.73 16.23 -26.77
CA LYS A 433 -34.97 16.82 -27.89
C LYS A 433 -33.58 17.31 -27.50
N GLN A 434 -33.30 17.56 -26.23
CA GLN A 434 -31.96 17.96 -25.73
C GLN A 434 -31.08 16.77 -25.32
N ARG A 435 -31.65 15.57 -25.14
CA ARG A 435 -30.90 14.31 -25.07
C ARG A 435 -30.88 13.67 -26.47
N ILE A 436 -29.68 13.59 -27.06
CA ILE A 436 -29.35 13.06 -28.40
C ILE A 436 -29.34 14.13 -29.51
N SER A 437 -28.30 14.96 -29.49
CA SER A 437 -27.40 15.16 -30.65
C SER A 437 -26.19 15.98 -30.20
N ARG A 438 -25.33 15.39 -29.39
CA ARG A 438 -23.91 15.78 -29.46
C ARG A 438 -23.31 14.92 -30.56
N SER A 439 -23.14 15.53 -31.72
CA SER A 439 -22.22 15.05 -32.75
C SER A 439 -20.91 14.66 -32.07
N PRO A 440 -20.25 13.56 -32.47
CA PRO A 440 -18.90 13.28 -32.00
C PRO A 440 -18.11 14.57 -32.22
N GLY A 441 -17.59 15.15 -31.14
CA GLY A 441 -16.59 16.20 -31.30
C GLY A 441 -15.58 15.62 -32.27
N SER A 442 -15.43 16.25 -33.43
CA SER A 442 -14.50 15.79 -34.46
C SER A 442 -13.24 15.35 -33.75
N THR A 443 -12.79 14.13 -34.03
CA THR A 443 -11.50 13.61 -33.60
C THR A 443 -10.41 14.50 -34.18
N GLY A 444 -10.23 15.69 -33.59
CA GLY A 444 -9.07 16.52 -33.77
C GLY A 444 -7.92 15.63 -33.36
N SER A 445 -7.09 15.28 -34.34
CA SER A 445 -6.02 14.27 -34.26
C SER A 445 -5.48 14.12 -32.85
N VAL A 446 -5.91 13.07 -32.12
CA VAL A 446 -5.34 12.77 -30.81
C VAL A 446 -3.91 12.33 -31.08
N LYS A 447 -2.93 13.18 -30.74
CA LYS A 447 -1.51 12.95 -31.04
C LYS A 447 -0.85 11.85 -30.18
N LYS A 448 -1.59 11.12 -29.34
CA LYS A 448 -1.02 10.09 -28.46
C LYS A 448 -1.95 8.89 -28.29
N ALA A 449 -1.44 7.71 -28.65
CA ALA A 449 -2.13 6.44 -28.52
C ALA A 449 -2.30 6.05 -27.04
N MET A 450 -3.44 5.46 -26.70
CA MET A 450 -3.85 5.11 -25.34
C MET A 450 -4.16 3.61 -25.21
N THR A 451 -3.80 3.05 -24.06
CA THR A 451 -4.22 1.73 -23.59
C THR A 451 -5.71 1.71 -23.26
N MET A 452 -6.28 0.52 -23.12
CA MET A 452 -7.70 0.35 -22.79
C MET A 452 -8.06 1.01 -21.46
N THR A 453 -7.20 0.89 -20.45
CA THR A 453 -7.41 1.55 -19.14
C THR A 453 -7.41 3.07 -19.27
N GLU A 454 -6.48 3.65 -20.03
CA GLU A 454 -6.43 5.09 -20.27
C GLU A 454 -7.68 5.58 -21.01
N LYS A 455 -8.12 4.87 -22.05
CA LYS A 455 -9.32 5.25 -22.81
C LYS A 455 -10.59 5.16 -21.97
N ILE A 456 -10.74 4.12 -21.14
CA ILE A 456 -11.86 4.02 -20.20
C ILE A 456 -11.85 5.23 -19.26
N LEU A 457 -10.71 5.53 -18.63
CA LEU A 457 -10.61 6.65 -17.70
C LEU A 457 -10.80 8.02 -18.38
N ALA A 458 -10.30 8.20 -19.61
CA ALA A 458 -10.52 9.41 -20.40
C ALA A 458 -12.03 9.61 -20.66
N LYS A 459 -12.72 8.57 -21.15
CA LYS A 459 -14.17 8.57 -21.39
C LYS A 459 -15.00 8.91 -20.16
N HIS A 460 -14.53 8.55 -18.96
CA HIS A 460 -15.21 8.80 -17.70
C HIS A 460 -14.71 10.08 -16.99
N SER A 461 -13.92 10.90 -17.67
CA SER A 461 -13.37 12.16 -17.16
C SER A 461 -13.74 13.33 -18.07
N ASP A 462 -13.43 14.55 -17.62
CA ASP A 462 -13.60 15.76 -18.44
C ASP A 462 -12.46 15.95 -19.48
N LYS A 463 -11.54 14.97 -19.61
CA LYS A 463 -10.40 15.03 -20.53
C LYS A 463 -10.61 14.12 -21.74
N PRO A 464 -10.32 14.59 -22.97
CA PRO A 464 -10.42 13.76 -24.19
C PRO A 464 -9.33 12.69 -24.30
N ALA A 465 -8.24 12.84 -23.55
CA ALA A 465 -7.15 11.88 -23.46
C ALA A 465 -6.48 12.02 -22.08
N VAL A 466 -5.90 10.92 -21.59
CA VAL A 466 -5.15 10.87 -20.33
C VAL A 466 -3.84 10.11 -20.53
N VAL A 467 -2.89 10.32 -19.64
CA VAL A 467 -1.61 9.60 -19.59
C VAL A 467 -1.34 9.11 -18.17
N PRO A 468 -0.45 8.11 -17.98
CA PRO A 468 -0.17 7.58 -16.66
C PRO A 468 0.37 8.67 -15.73
N GLY A 469 -0.10 8.68 -14.49
CA GLY A 469 0.26 9.68 -13.48
C GLY A 469 -0.68 10.88 -13.39
N ASP A 470 -1.54 11.11 -14.40
CA ASP A 470 -2.59 12.12 -14.32
C ASP A 470 -3.53 11.83 -13.16
N ASN A 471 -3.96 12.87 -12.43
CA ASN A 471 -5.09 12.76 -11.50
C ASN A 471 -6.36 13.26 -12.21
N VAL A 472 -7.38 12.42 -12.28
CA VAL A 472 -8.64 12.71 -12.97
C VAL A 472 -9.84 12.40 -12.07
N TRP A 473 -10.85 13.26 -12.11
CA TRP A 473 -12.15 12.93 -11.55
C TRP A 473 -12.85 11.97 -12.50
N THR A 474 -13.12 10.77 -12.01
CA THR A 474 -13.70 9.67 -12.79
C THR A 474 -15.13 9.44 -12.35
N SER A 475 -16.07 9.51 -13.30
CA SER A 475 -17.48 9.14 -13.08
C SER A 475 -17.61 7.63 -12.89
N VAL A 476 -18.52 7.22 -12.00
CA VAL A 476 -18.72 5.82 -11.60
C VAL A 476 -19.97 5.25 -12.25
N ASP A 477 -19.85 4.07 -12.87
CA ASP A 477 -21.00 3.36 -13.44
C ASP A 477 -21.66 2.46 -12.42
N LYS A 478 -20.88 1.74 -11.62
CA LYS A 478 -21.39 0.88 -10.54
C LYS A 478 -20.50 0.97 -9.29
N LEU A 479 -21.15 1.00 -8.12
CA LEU A 479 -20.50 0.79 -6.82
C LEU A 479 -21.01 -0.51 -6.19
N LEU A 480 -20.10 -1.46 -5.98
CA LEU A 480 -20.37 -2.66 -5.21
C LEU A 480 -20.07 -2.43 -3.72
N THR A 481 -20.95 -2.92 -2.84
CA THR A 481 -20.61 -3.15 -1.44
C THR A 481 -21.24 -4.44 -0.90
N HIS A 482 -20.82 -4.86 0.28
CA HIS A 482 -21.17 -6.15 0.89
C HIS A 482 -21.26 -6.04 2.41
N ASP A 483 -21.58 -7.15 3.09
CA ASP A 483 -21.89 -7.24 4.51
C ASP A 483 -20.77 -6.75 5.45
N VAL A 484 -19.50 -6.85 5.06
CA VAL A 484 -18.39 -6.43 5.93
C VAL A 484 -18.19 -4.91 5.87
N CYS A 485 -18.20 -4.34 4.66
CA CYS A 485 -17.79 -2.96 4.43
C CYS A 485 -18.97 -1.98 4.35
N GLY A 486 -20.11 -2.44 3.86
CA GLY A 486 -21.25 -1.58 3.55
C GLY A 486 -21.81 -0.79 4.74
N PRO A 487 -21.94 -1.36 5.96
CA PRO A 487 -22.32 -0.56 7.14
C PRO A 487 -21.38 0.64 7.38
N GLY A 488 -20.06 0.44 7.22
CA GLY A 488 -19.07 1.51 7.37
C GLY A 488 -19.17 2.55 6.25
N THR A 489 -19.39 2.11 5.01
CA THR A 489 -19.61 2.98 3.85
C THR A 489 -20.82 3.90 4.03
N PHE A 490 -21.98 3.35 4.40
CA PHE A 490 -23.19 4.15 4.65
C PHE A 490 -23.06 5.05 5.88
N GLY A 491 -22.39 4.58 6.94
CA GLY A 491 -22.12 5.41 8.12
C GLY A 491 -21.25 6.62 7.82
N ILE A 492 -20.19 6.46 7.00
CA ILE A 492 -19.36 7.59 6.55
C ILE A 492 -20.17 8.53 5.65
N PHE A 493 -20.94 7.99 4.71
CA PHE A 493 -21.79 8.79 3.84
C PHE A 493 -22.75 9.68 4.64
N GLN A 494 -23.49 9.10 5.59
CA GLN A 494 -24.42 9.85 6.46
C GLN A 494 -23.70 10.89 7.32
N LYS A 495 -22.53 10.55 7.85
CA LYS A 495 -21.75 11.47 8.68
C LYS A 495 -21.26 12.69 7.90
N GLU A 496 -20.70 12.46 6.71
CA GLU A 496 -20.00 13.52 5.96
C GLU A 496 -20.94 14.29 5.01
N PHE A 497 -22.00 13.67 4.50
CA PHE A 497 -23.02 14.32 3.63
C PHE A 497 -24.30 14.71 4.37
N GLY A 498 -24.52 14.18 5.58
CA GLY A 498 -25.70 14.42 6.42
C GLY A 498 -26.72 13.28 6.36
N GLU A 499 -27.48 13.09 7.45
CA GLU A 499 -28.42 11.96 7.60
C GLU A 499 -29.54 11.90 6.55
N ASN A 500 -29.88 13.05 5.97
CA ASN A 500 -30.93 13.23 4.96
C ASN A 500 -30.38 13.24 3.52
N ALA A 501 -29.06 13.14 3.33
CA ALA A 501 -28.46 13.10 2.00
C ALA A 501 -28.96 11.88 1.21
N GLN A 502 -29.17 12.07 -0.09
CA GLN A 502 -29.54 10.98 -1.00
C GLN A 502 -28.30 10.41 -1.68
N VAL A 503 -28.30 9.11 -1.94
CA VAL A 503 -27.27 8.49 -2.77
C VAL A 503 -27.33 9.06 -4.19
N TRP A 504 -26.19 9.12 -4.88
CA TRP A 504 -26.10 9.78 -6.20
C TRP A 504 -26.99 9.11 -7.25
N ASP A 505 -27.09 7.79 -7.20
CA ASP A 505 -27.93 6.98 -8.09
C ASP A 505 -28.22 5.62 -7.44
N PRO A 506 -29.46 5.36 -7.00
CA PRO A 506 -29.82 4.11 -6.34
C PRO A 506 -29.85 2.88 -7.26
N GLU A 507 -29.81 3.07 -8.58
CA GLU A 507 -29.70 1.98 -9.56
C GLU A 507 -28.23 1.66 -9.92
N ARG A 508 -27.28 2.47 -9.45
CA ARG A 508 -25.84 2.22 -9.64
C ARG A 508 -25.14 1.67 -8.40
N VAL A 509 -25.86 1.56 -7.28
CA VAL A 509 -25.37 0.91 -6.07
C VAL A 509 -25.84 -0.53 -6.04
N VAL A 510 -24.90 -1.47 -5.87
CA VAL A 510 -25.15 -2.90 -5.80
C VAL A 510 -24.70 -3.43 -4.44
N ILE A 511 -25.60 -4.09 -3.71
CA ILE A 511 -25.33 -4.63 -2.37
C ILE A 511 -25.48 -6.15 -2.42
N ILE A 512 -24.39 -6.88 -2.17
CA ILE A 512 -24.38 -8.36 -2.15
C ILE A 512 -23.72 -8.84 -0.85
N PRO A 513 -24.48 -9.28 0.15
CA PRO A 513 -23.96 -9.98 1.32
C PRO A 513 -23.44 -11.37 0.93
N ASP A 514 -22.25 -11.77 1.36
CA ASP A 514 -21.67 -13.09 0.99
C ASP A 514 -20.55 -13.60 1.91
N HIS A 515 -20.00 -12.75 2.78
CA HIS A 515 -18.82 -13.08 3.58
C HIS A 515 -19.19 -13.81 4.88
N TYR A 516 -19.98 -13.18 5.74
CA TYR A 516 -20.31 -13.66 7.09
C TYR A 516 -21.81 -13.77 7.30
N ILE A 517 -22.49 -14.48 6.40
CA ILE A 517 -23.96 -14.58 6.41
C ILE A 517 -24.50 -15.91 6.95
N PHE A 518 -23.68 -16.97 6.97
CA PHE A 518 -24.02 -18.29 7.52
C PHE A 518 -23.23 -18.54 8.81
N THR A 519 -23.56 -17.76 9.85
CA THR A 519 -22.92 -17.82 11.16
C THR A 519 -23.91 -17.45 12.26
N SER A 520 -23.69 -18.00 13.45
CA SER A 520 -24.39 -17.62 14.68
C SER A 520 -23.88 -16.30 15.28
N ASP A 521 -22.81 -15.70 14.73
CA ASP A 521 -22.24 -14.45 15.26
C ASP A 521 -23.23 -13.27 15.12
N PRO A 522 -23.66 -12.66 16.24
CA PRO A 522 -24.67 -11.60 16.20
C PRO A 522 -24.16 -10.29 15.57
N ARG A 523 -22.84 -10.05 15.54
CA ARG A 523 -22.27 -8.84 14.93
C ARG A 523 -22.24 -8.94 13.42
N ALA A 524 -21.88 -10.11 12.90
CA ALA A 524 -21.96 -10.40 11.46
C ALA A 524 -23.42 -10.31 10.98
N ASN A 525 -24.33 -10.92 11.74
CA ASN A 525 -25.76 -10.91 11.46
C ASN A 525 -26.36 -9.49 11.42
N ARG A 526 -25.99 -8.65 12.39
CA ARG A 526 -26.42 -7.24 12.44
C ARG A 526 -26.00 -6.45 11.19
N ASN A 527 -24.84 -6.75 10.59
CA ASN A 527 -24.38 -5.99 9.44
C ASN A 527 -25.33 -6.10 8.24
N VAL A 528 -25.89 -7.29 7.99
CA VAL A 528 -26.88 -7.50 6.94
C VAL A 528 -28.18 -6.76 7.26
N ASP A 529 -28.57 -6.68 8.53
CA ASP A 529 -29.76 -5.93 8.95
C ASP A 529 -29.58 -4.42 8.69
N ILE A 530 -28.39 -3.88 8.99
CA ILE A 530 -28.03 -2.49 8.64
C ILE A 530 -28.11 -2.29 7.12
N LEU A 531 -27.59 -3.23 6.32
CA LEU A 531 -27.66 -3.11 4.86
C LEU A 531 -29.08 -3.09 4.34
N ARG A 532 -29.98 -3.89 4.93
CA ARG A 532 -31.40 -3.90 4.59
C ARG A 532 -32.05 -2.55 4.91
N GLU A 533 -31.80 -2.01 6.10
CA GLU A 533 -32.27 -0.67 6.48
C GLU A 533 -31.74 0.42 5.53
N MET A 534 -30.47 0.34 5.13
CA MET A 534 -29.90 1.32 4.19
C MET A 534 -30.46 1.14 2.77
N ALA A 535 -30.66 -0.09 2.32
CA ALA A 535 -31.28 -0.38 1.03
C ALA A 535 -32.70 0.21 0.96
N ASP A 536 -33.51 -0.01 1.99
CA ASP A 536 -34.87 0.54 2.10
C ASP A 536 -34.84 2.07 2.18
N LYS A 537 -33.98 2.64 3.05
CA LYS A 537 -33.85 4.09 3.25
C LYS A 537 -33.50 4.85 1.96
N TYR A 538 -32.57 4.30 1.18
CA TYR A 538 -32.07 4.94 -0.03
C TYR A 538 -32.69 4.40 -1.32
N ASN A 539 -33.72 3.55 -1.20
CA ASN A 539 -34.41 2.91 -2.31
C ASN A 539 -33.44 2.20 -3.29
N ILE A 540 -32.45 1.49 -2.75
CA ILE A 540 -31.43 0.79 -3.54
C ILE A 540 -32.09 -0.38 -4.28
N LYS A 541 -32.08 -0.31 -5.61
CA LYS A 541 -32.74 -1.30 -6.47
C LYS A 541 -32.09 -2.68 -6.40
N TYR A 542 -30.76 -2.72 -6.34
CA TYR A 542 -29.97 -3.95 -6.44
C TYR A 542 -29.43 -4.37 -5.08
N PHE A 543 -30.34 -4.82 -4.20
CA PHE A 543 -29.98 -5.47 -2.94
C PHE A 543 -30.33 -6.95 -2.98
N TYR A 544 -29.31 -7.80 -2.99
CA TYR A 544 -29.43 -9.26 -3.10
C TYR A 544 -29.49 -9.91 -1.71
N ASP A 545 -30.61 -9.72 -1.03
CA ASP A 545 -30.80 -10.01 0.40
C ASP A 545 -30.81 -11.52 0.74
N ILE A 546 -30.36 -11.83 1.96
CA ILE A 546 -30.48 -13.13 2.62
C ILE A 546 -31.36 -12.99 3.87
N LYS A 547 -32.66 -13.21 3.68
CA LYS A 547 -33.70 -13.08 4.72
C LYS A 547 -33.68 -14.28 5.67
N ASP A 548 -33.71 -15.49 5.14
CA ASP A 548 -33.58 -16.74 5.89
C ASP A 548 -32.13 -17.25 5.83
N ARG A 549 -31.37 -17.06 6.90
CA ARG A 549 -29.97 -17.50 6.99
C ARG A 549 -29.84 -18.98 7.34
N GLY A 550 -30.93 -19.65 7.75
CA GLY A 550 -30.96 -21.09 8.03
C GLY A 550 -31.10 -21.93 6.77
N ASP A 551 -31.76 -21.41 5.74
CA ASP A 551 -31.89 -22.05 4.44
C ASP A 551 -31.72 -21.05 3.29
N PHE A 552 -30.54 -21.06 2.66
CA PHE A 552 -30.27 -20.18 1.52
C PHE A 552 -31.25 -20.38 0.36
N ARG A 553 -31.84 -21.58 0.20
CA ARG A 553 -32.77 -21.89 -0.89
C ARG A 553 -34.12 -21.19 -0.73
N ALA A 554 -34.47 -20.79 0.49
CA ALA A 554 -35.66 -19.98 0.76
C ALA A 554 -35.50 -18.52 0.30
N ASN A 555 -34.34 -18.12 -0.22
CA ASN A 555 -34.01 -16.74 -0.57
C ASN A 555 -33.77 -16.60 -2.07
N PRO A 556 -34.80 -16.32 -2.89
CA PRO A 556 -34.62 -16.17 -4.33
C PRO A 556 -33.72 -14.98 -4.72
N ASP A 557 -33.67 -13.94 -3.87
CA ASP A 557 -32.89 -12.72 -4.11
C ASP A 557 -31.41 -12.88 -3.74
N TYR A 558 -31.04 -13.85 -2.89
CA TYR A 558 -29.65 -14.07 -2.51
C TYR A 558 -28.84 -14.61 -3.70
N LYS A 559 -27.62 -14.12 -3.94
CA LYS A 559 -26.84 -14.54 -5.12
C LYS A 559 -25.51 -15.23 -4.82
N GLY A 560 -24.97 -15.16 -3.61
CA GLY A 560 -23.66 -15.73 -3.31
C GLY A 560 -22.51 -14.74 -3.48
N VAL A 561 -21.32 -15.27 -3.72
CA VAL A 561 -20.05 -14.53 -3.80
C VAL A 561 -20.18 -13.33 -4.71
N CYS A 562 -19.95 -12.14 -4.14
CA CYS A 562 -20.32 -10.86 -4.72
C CYS A 562 -19.82 -10.68 -6.16
N HIS A 563 -18.56 -10.99 -6.46
CA HIS A 563 -18.01 -10.77 -7.81
C HIS A 563 -18.52 -11.74 -8.88
N VAL A 564 -18.95 -12.94 -8.48
CA VAL A 564 -19.55 -13.91 -9.43
C VAL A 564 -21.02 -13.58 -9.64
N ALA A 565 -21.73 -13.24 -8.56
CA ALA A 565 -23.10 -12.74 -8.61
C ALA A 565 -23.20 -11.46 -9.46
N LEU A 566 -22.29 -10.51 -9.28
CA LEU A 566 -22.27 -9.25 -10.00
C LEU A 566 -22.16 -9.45 -11.52
N ALA A 567 -21.34 -10.42 -11.96
CA ALA A 567 -21.27 -10.85 -13.36
C ALA A 567 -22.56 -11.58 -13.82
N GLN A 568 -23.05 -12.54 -13.03
CA GLN A 568 -24.22 -13.36 -13.39
C GLN A 568 -25.51 -12.54 -13.51
N GLU A 569 -25.61 -11.46 -12.75
CA GLU A 569 -26.78 -10.56 -12.75
C GLU A 569 -26.63 -9.38 -13.73
N GLY A 570 -25.60 -9.38 -14.59
CA GLY A 570 -25.50 -8.44 -15.71
C GLY A 570 -24.98 -7.04 -15.37
N HIS A 571 -24.27 -6.87 -14.25
CA HIS A 571 -23.71 -5.58 -13.86
C HIS A 571 -22.31 -5.30 -14.42
N CYS A 572 -21.60 -6.31 -14.92
CA CYS A 572 -20.31 -6.14 -15.58
C CYS A 572 -20.50 -5.87 -17.08
N LYS A 573 -20.28 -4.64 -17.54
CA LYS A 573 -20.41 -4.28 -18.95
C LYS A 573 -19.12 -3.65 -19.51
N PRO A 574 -18.69 -4.01 -20.73
CA PRO A 574 -17.48 -3.49 -21.33
C PRO A 574 -17.38 -1.97 -21.37
N GLY A 575 -16.19 -1.46 -21.08
CA GLY A 575 -15.87 -0.04 -21.16
C GLY A 575 -16.29 0.81 -19.97
N GLU A 576 -16.94 0.24 -18.95
CA GLU A 576 -17.40 0.96 -17.74
C GLU A 576 -16.34 1.04 -16.63
N VAL A 577 -16.60 1.92 -15.66
CA VAL A 577 -15.86 2.07 -14.40
C VAL A 577 -16.66 1.49 -13.23
N LEU A 578 -16.09 0.48 -12.58
CA LEU A 578 -16.69 -0.19 -11.42
C LEU A 578 -15.78 -0.08 -10.19
N PHE A 579 -16.31 0.51 -9.11
CA PHE A 579 -15.63 0.49 -7.82
C PHE A 579 -16.36 -0.44 -6.85
N GLY A 580 -15.61 -1.01 -5.90
CA GLY A 580 -16.20 -1.89 -4.90
C GLY A 580 -15.44 -1.82 -3.59
N THR A 581 -16.12 -2.07 -2.48
CA THR A 581 -15.49 -2.08 -1.15
C THR A 581 -14.71 -3.36 -0.84
N ASP A 582 -14.64 -4.27 -1.81
CA ASP A 582 -13.80 -5.47 -1.76
C ASP A 582 -12.54 -5.33 -2.66
N SER A 583 -11.42 -5.90 -2.21
CA SER A 583 -10.15 -5.81 -2.94
C SER A 583 -10.16 -6.50 -4.30
N HIS A 584 -10.97 -7.54 -4.47
CA HIS A 584 -11.04 -8.36 -5.69
C HIS A 584 -12.08 -7.87 -6.69
N THR A 585 -12.59 -6.64 -6.51
CA THR A 585 -13.42 -5.94 -7.50
C THR A 585 -12.77 -5.89 -8.89
N CYS A 586 -11.44 -6.00 -8.95
CA CYS A 586 -10.68 -6.16 -10.20
C CYS A 586 -11.11 -7.36 -11.05
N ASN A 587 -11.85 -8.33 -10.50
CA ASN A 587 -12.48 -9.42 -11.25
C ASN A 587 -13.30 -8.94 -12.46
N ALA A 588 -14.01 -7.83 -12.31
CA ALA A 588 -14.86 -7.26 -13.37
C ALA A 588 -14.04 -6.76 -14.58
N GLY A 589 -12.72 -6.61 -14.42
CA GLY A 589 -11.77 -6.42 -15.51
C GLY A 589 -11.81 -7.47 -16.62
N ALA A 590 -12.29 -8.69 -16.32
CA ALA A 590 -12.51 -9.74 -17.31
C ALA A 590 -13.49 -9.35 -18.43
N PHE A 591 -14.31 -8.32 -18.18
CA PHE A 591 -15.30 -7.78 -19.11
C PHE A 591 -14.79 -6.55 -19.86
N GLY A 592 -13.51 -6.17 -19.73
CA GLY A 592 -12.97 -4.94 -20.31
C GLY A 592 -13.39 -3.68 -19.56
N GLN A 593 -13.55 -3.78 -18.23
CA GLN A 593 -13.85 -2.65 -17.33
C GLN A 593 -12.60 -2.14 -16.62
N PHE A 594 -12.58 -0.86 -16.28
CA PHE A 594 -11.69 -0.40 -15.22
C PHE A 594 -12.37 -0.69 -13.87
N ALA A 595 -11.89 -1.72 -13.17
CA ALA A 595 -12.47 -2.15 -11.91
C ALA A 595 -11.43 -2.29 -10.79
N THR A 596 -11.68 -1.70 -9.62
CA THR A 596 -10.74 -1.73 -8.49
C THR A 596 -11.46 -1.64 -7.16
N GLY A 597 -10.88 -2.29 -6.14
CA GLY A 597 -11.27 -2.10 -4.75
C GLY A 597 -10.96 -0.68 -4.26
N VAL A 598 -11.80 -0.17 -3.37
CA VAL A 598 -11.68 1.12 -2.68
C VAL A 598 -12.06 0.97 -1.20
N GLY A 599 -11.60 1.90 -0.35
CA GLY A 599 -11.95 1.90 1.06
C GLY A 599 -13.36 2.44 1.34
N ASN A 600 -13.84 2.27 2.58
CA ASN A 600 -15.17 2.76 2.99
C ASN A 600 -15.34 4.27 2.81
N THR A 601 -14.26 5.05 3.00
CA THR A 601 -14.27 6.51 2.80
C THR A 601 -14.50 6.88 1.34
N ASP A 602 -13.76 6.26 0.42
CA ASP A 602 -13.91 6.48 -1.02
C ASP A 602 -15.30 6.02 -1.49
N ALA A 603 -15.77 4.87 -1.02
CA ALA A 603 -17.11 4.39 -1.33
C ALA A 603 -18.21 5.32 -0.79
N GLY A 604 -18.05 5.87 0.42
CA GLY A 604 -18.98 6.85 0.99
C GLY A 604 -18.97 8.18 0.21
N PHE A 605 -17.80 8.58 -0.31
CA PHE A 605 -17.68 9.72 -1.21
C PHE A 605 -18.35 9.45 -2.57
N ILE A 606 -18.20 8.25 -3.13
CA ILE A 606 -18.91 7.83 -4.34
C ILE A 606 -20.42 7.84 -4.09
N LEU A 607 -20.89 7.31 -2.96
CA LEU A 607 -22.32 7.35 -2.59
C LEU A 607 -22.91 8.76 -2.68
N GLY A 608 -22.16 9.80 -2.30
CA GLY A 608 -22.64 11.18 -2.38
C GLY A 608 -22.42 11.89 -3.71
N THR A 609 -21.45 11.47 -4.52
CA THR A 609 -21.00 12.26 -5.70
C THR A 609 -21.06 11.53 -7.04
N GLY A 610 -21.13 10.20 -7.03
CA GLY A 610 -20.98 9.37 -8.23
C GLY A 610 -19.62 9.49 -8.90
N LYS A 611 -18.59 9.99 -8.19
CA LYS A 611 -17.25 10.24 -8.71
C LYS A 611 -16.16 9.81 -7.73
N LEU A 612 -14.95 9.55 -8.24
CA LEU A 612 -13.75 9.37 -7.44
C LEU A 612 -12.53 10.00 -8.13
N LEU A 613 -11.58 10.53 -7.35
CA LEU A 613 -10.32 11.03 -7.88
C LEU A 613 -9.35 9.87 -8.08
N ILE A 614 -9.01 9.57 -9.33
CA ILE A 614 -8.13 8.48 -9.71
C ILE A 614 -6.83 9.01 -10.28
N LYS A 615 -5.72 8.43 -9.84
CA LYS A 615 -4.46 8.54 -10.56
C LYS A 615 -4.42 7.48 -11.65
N VAL A 616 -4.30 7.89 -12.90
CA VAL A 616 -4.26 7.00 -14.06
C VAL A 616 -3.05 6.06 -13.93
N PRO A 617 -3.26 4.74 -13.85
CA PRO A 617 -2.16 3.80 -13.67
C PRO A 617 -1.46 3.54 -15.01
N PRO A 618 -0.12 3.37 -15.03
CA PRO A 618 0.55 2.79 -16.19
C PRO A 618 0.15 1.32 -16.37
N THR A 619 0.12 0.84 -17.61
CA THR A 619 -0.36 -0.52 -17.95
C THR A 619 0.81 -1.46 -18.26
N MET A 620 0.81 -2.66 -17.68
CA MET A 620 1.66 -3.78 -18.05
C MET A 620 0.88 -4.72 -18.95
N ARG A 621 1.45 -5.13 -20.09
CA ARG A 621 0.84 -6.09 -21.01
C ARG A 621 1.38 -7.49 -20.75
N PHE A 622 0.49 -8.48 -20.77
CA PHE A 622 0.77 -9.90 -20.64
C PHE A 622 0.16 -10.63 -21.84
N ALA A 623 0.99 -10.94 -22.84
CA ALA A 623 0.59 -11.75 -23.98
C ALA A 623 0.75 -13.24 -23.65
N LEU A 624 -0.35 -13.97 -23.63
CA LEU A 624 -0.45 -15.40 -23.35
C LEU A 624 -0.71 -16.12 -24.67
N ASP A 625 0.39 -16.52 -25.33
CA ASP A 625 0.39 -17.08 -26.67
C ASP A 625 0.42 -18.62 -26.61
N GLY A 626 -0.22 -19.28 -27.59
CA GLY A 626 -0.31 -20.75 -27.67
C GLY A 626 -1.61 -21.35 -27.16
N GLU A 627 -1.80 -22.65 -27.40
CA GLU A 627 -2.96 -23.41 -26.94
C GLU A 627 -2.77 -23.85 -25.49
N MET A 628 -3.77 -23.62 -24.65
CA MET A 628 -3.73 -24.00 -23.24
C MET A 628 -3.76 -25.54 -23.11
N PRO A 629 -2.73 -26.16 -22.51
CA PRO A 629 -2.73 -27.59 -22.27
C PRO A 629 -3.97 -28.04 -21.47
N PRO A 630 -4.53 -29.23 -21.73
CA PRO A 630 -5.83 -29.62 -21.18
C PRO A 630 -5.84 -29.82 -19.66
N TRP A 631 -4.67 -29.97 -19.05
CA TRP A 631 -4.46 -30.10 -17.60
C TRP A 631 -4.15 -28.77 -16.89
N LEU A 632 -4.13 -27.64 -17.61
CA LEU A 632 -3.99 -26.30 -17.03
C LEU A 632 -5.33 -25.57 -17.02
N LEU A 633 -5.44 -24.62 -16.10
CA LEU A 633 -6.52 -23.63 -16.06
C LEU A 633 -5.94 -22.23 -15.92
N ALA A 634 -6.76 -21.21 -16.15
CA ALA A 634 -6.41 -19.80 -15.88
C ALA A 634 -5.71 -19.56 -14.53
N LYS A 635 -6.07 -20.35 -13.49
CA LYS A 635 -5.43 -20.31 -12.18
C LYS A 635 -3.93 -20.62 -12.23
N ASP A 636 -3.51 -21.61 -13.01
CA ASP A 636 -2.10 -21.95 -13.17
C ASP A 636 -1.35 -20.80 -13.86
N LEU A 637 -1.94 -20.21 -14.91
CA LEU A 637 -1.35 -19.09 -15.66
C LEU A 637 -1.12 -17.87 -14.77
N ILE A 638 -2.13 -17.45 -14.00
CA ILE A 638 -1.97 -16.26 -13.13
C ILE A 638 -1.00 -16.51 -11.98
N LEU A 639 -0.89 -17.73 -11.46
CA LEU A 639 0.14 -18.09 -10.47
C LEU A 639 1.56 -18.11 -11.08
N HIS A 640 1.70 -18.51 -12.34
CA HIS A 640 2.95 -18.32 -13.09
C HIS A 640 3.34 -16.85 -13.16
N ILE A 641 2.41 -15.98 -13.55
CA ILE A 641 2.66 -14.54 -13.66
C ILE A 641 3.02 -13.93 -12.30
N ILE A 642 2.23 -14.20 -11.25
CA ILE A 642 2.50 -13.65 -9.90
C ILE A 642 3.85 -14.15 -9.36
N GLY A 643 4.19 -15.43 -9.58
CA GLY A 643 5.50 -15.97 -9.20
C GLY A 643 6.68 -15.34 -9.96
N GLU A 644 6.44 -14.80 -11.16
CA GLU A 644 7.45 -14.11 -11.97
C GLU A 644 7.66 -12.67 -11.52
N ILE A 645 6.57 -11.96 -11.24
CA ILE A 645 6.62 -10.52 -10.96
C ILE A 645 6.58 -10.19 -9.46
N SER A 646 6.34 -11.17 -8.58
CA SER A 646 6.11 -11.05 -7.13
C SER A 646 4.80 -10.36 -6.74
N VAL A 647 4.46 -10.41 -5.44
CA VAL A 647 3.27 -9.74 -4.87
C VAL A 647 3.28 -8.21 -5.00
N ALA A 648 4.41 -7.61 -5.37
CA ALA A 648 4.54 -6.17 -5.56
C ALA A 648 4.85 -5.77 -7.02
N GLY A 649 4.92 -6.73 -7.94
CA GLY A 649 5.34 -6.52 -9.34
C GLY A 649 4.46 -5.58 -10.13
N ALA A 650 3.17 -5.53 -9.82
CA ALA A 650 2.18 -4.70 -10.47
C ALA A 650 1.68 -3.55 -9.59
N THR A 651 2.37 -3.23 -8.49
CA THR A 651 1.98 -2.12 -7.59
C THR A 651 1.76 -0.81 -8.35
N TYR A 652 0.55 -0.24 -8.21
CA TYR A 652 0.08 0.97 -8.90
C TYR A 652 -0.08 0.86 -10.43
N ARG A 653 -0.10 -0.36 -10.99
CA ARG A 653 -0.18 -0.62 -12.43
C ARG A 653 -1.48 -1.34 -12.78
N SER A 654 -1.96 -1.11 -14.00
CA SER A 654 -2.99 -1.96 -14.62
C SER A 654 -2.31 -3.17 -15.28
N MET A 655 -2.95 -4.34 -15.25
CA MET A 655 -2.48 -5.55 -15.95
C MET A 655 -3.42 -5.88 -17.11
N GLU A 656 -2.95 -5.73 -18.35
CA GLU A 656 -3.72 -6.03 -19.56
C GLU A 656 -3.31 -7.38 -20.12
N PHE A 657 -4.27 -8.30 -20.24
CA PHE A 657 -4.04 -9.67 -20.72
C PHE A 657 -4.57 -9.84 -22.14
N VAL A 658 -3.71 -10.33 -23.02
CA VAL A 658 -3.99 -10.55 -24.45
C VAL A 658 -3.38 -11.89 -24.90
N GLY A 659 -3.56 -12.26 -26.16
CA GLY A 659 -2.97 -13.47 -26.75
C GLY A 659 -4.01 -14.56 -27.01
N ASP A 660 -3.57 -15.62 -27.71
CA ASP A 660 -4.45 -16.67 -28.21
C ASP A 660 -5.07 -17.50 -27.07
N ALA A 661 -4.33 -17.73 -25.99
CA ALA A 661 -4.84 -18.43 -24.82
C ALA A 661 -6.01 -17.66 -24.17
N VAL A 662 -5.90 -16.34 -24.07
CA VAL A 662 -6.97 -15.47 -23.51
C VAL A 662 -8.22 -15.51 -24.37
N LYS A 663 -8.07 -15.51 -25.70
CA LYS A 663 -9.21 -15.65 -26.63
C LYS A 663 -9.90 -17.01 -26.50
N GLY A 664 -9.13 -18.07 -26.23
CA GLY A 664 -9.65 -19.42 -26.00
C GLY A 664 -10.36 -19.62 -24.65
N MET A 665 -10.16 -18.72 -23.68
CA MET A 665 -10.79 -18.80 -22.36
C MET A 665 -12.25 -18.38 -22.39
N ASN A 666 -13.08 -19.12 -21.64
CA ASN A 666 -14.43 -18.67 -21.30
C ASN A 666 -14.39 -17.52 -20.26
N MET A 667 -15.55 -16.90 -19.99
CA MET A 667 -15.60 -15.77 -19.06
C MET A 667 -15.20 -16.11 -17.62
N GLU A 668 -15.46 -17.33 -17.15
CA GLU A 668 -15.10 -17.75 -15.79
C GLU A 668 -13.58 -17.89 -15.63
N GLU A 669 -12.87 -18.35 -16.66
CA GLU A 669 -11.41 -18.37 -16.67
C GLU A 669 -10.82 -16.95 -16.71
N ARG A 670 -11.36 -16.06 -17.54
CA ARG A 670 -10.96 -14.64 -17.59
C ARG A 670 -11.16 -13.96 -16.24
N MET A 671 -12.27 -14.24 -15.57
CA MET A 671 -12.54 -13.79 -14.19
C MET A 671 -11.47 -14.26 -13.22
N THR A 672 -11.00 -15.51 -13.33
CA THR A 672 -9.95 -16.04 -12.45
C THR A 672 -8.63 -15.26 -12.60
N ILE A 673 -8.23 -14.91 -13.84
CA ILE A 673 -7.04 -14.08 -14.09
C ILE A 673 -7.21 -12.69 -13.50
N CYS A 674 -8.29 -11.99 -13.88
CA CYS A 674 -8.52 -10.61 -13.45
C CYS A 674 -8.75 -10.49 -11.93
N ASN A 675 -9.29 -11.52 -11.28
CA ASN A 675 -9.43 -11.56 -9.82
C ASN A 675 -8.07 -11.47 -9.12
N MET A 676 -7.09 -12.25 -9.57
CA MET A 676 -5.83 -12.38 -8.82
C MET A 676 -4.80 -11.28 -9.10
N VAL A 677 -5.08 -10.32 -9.98
CA VAL A 677 -4.15 -9.20 -10.26
C VAL A 677 -3.79 -8.39 -9.01
N VAL A 678 -4.73 -8.24 -8.07
CA VAL A 678 -4.48 -7.53 -6.81
C VAL A 678 -3.44 -8.26 -5.94
N GLU A 679 -3.27 -9.58 -6.11
CA GLU A 679 -2.26 -10.36 -5.42
C GLU A 679 -0.84 -10.11 -5.96
N ALA A 680 -0.70 -9.50 -7.15
CA ALA A 680 0.56 -8.94 -7.66
C ALA A 680 0.74 -7.45 -7.30
N GLY A 681 -0.18 -6.87 -6.51
CA GLY A 681 -0.26 -5.43 -6.25
C GLY A 681 -0.94 -4.64 -7.36
N GLY A 682 -1.46 -5.30 -8.39
CA GLY A 682 -2.15 -4.69 -9.53
C GLY A 682 -3.35 -3.86 -9.08
N LYS A 683 -3.47 -2.65 -9.64
CA LYS A 683 -4.60 -1.76 -9.37
C LYS A 683 -5.89 -2.32 -9.98
N ASN A 684 -5.80 -2.84 -11.20
CA ASN A 684 -6.85 -3.54 -11.91
C ASN A 684 -6.23 -4.51 -12.92
N GLY A 685 -7.03 -5.47 -13.37
CA GLY A 685 -6.75 -6.31 -14.52
C GLY A 685 -7.73 -5.96 -15.62
N VAL A 686 -7.35 -6.11 -16.89
CA VAL A 686 -8.28 -5.90 -18.01
C VAL A 686 -8.04 -6.92 -19.13
N ILE A 687 -9.13 -7.46 -19.67
CA ILE A 687 -9.14 -8.30 -20.86
C ILE A 687 -10.02 -7.62 -21.91
N PRO A 688 -9.55 -7.43 -23.16
CA PRO A 688 -10.38 -6.88 -24.23
C PRO A 688 -11.65 -7.71 -24.46
N ALA A 689 -12.80 -7.04 -24.54
CA ALA A 689 -14.07 -7.72 -24.79
C ALA A 689 -14.13 -8.27 -26.23
N ASP A 690 -14.51 -9.53 -26.36
CA ASP A 690 -14.74 -10.21 -27.63
C ASP A 690 -16.11 -10.91 -27.62
N GLN A 691 -16.38 -11.76 -28.63
CA GLN A 691 -17.68 -12.44 -28.74
C GLN A 691 -18.05 -13.25 -27.49
N THR A 692 -17.07 -13.89 -26.83
CA THR A 692 -17.32 -14.60 -25.56
C THR A 692 -17.80 -13.66 -24.46
N THR A 693 -17.27 -12.44 -24.41
CA THR A 693 -17.75 -11.40 -23.49
C THR A 693 -19.14 -10.90 -23.88
N PHE A 694 -19.37 -10.62 -25.17
CA PHE A 694 -20.67 -10.10 -25.65
C PHE A 694 -21.80 -11.11 -25.43
N ASP A 695 -21.59 -12.38 -25.80
CA ASP A 695 -22.57 -13.45 -25.58
C ASP A 695 -22.94 -13.59 -24.10
N TYR A 696 -21.95 -13.46 -23.21
CA TYR A 696 -22.19 -13.54 -21.76
C TYR A 696 -23.00 -12.34 -21.24
N VAL A 697 -22.65 -11.12 -21.65
CA VAL A 697 -23.29 -9.88 -21.17
C VAL A 697 -24.70 -9.75 -21.72
N GLU A 698 -24.87 -9.94 -23.03
CA GLU A 698 -26.15 -9.75 -23.72
C GLU A 698 -27.20 -10.81 -23.34
N SER A 699 -26.76 -11.99 -22.89
CA SER A 699 -27.68 -12.99 -22.33
C SER A 699 -28.20 -12.62 -20.93
N ARG A 700 -27.70 -11.55 -20.30
CA ARG A 700 -27.99 -11.17 -18.90
C ARG A 700 -28.54 -9.76 -18.76
N THR A 701 -28.20 -8.87 -19.67
CA THR A 701 -28.69 -7.48 -19.65
C THR A 701 -28.92 -6.95 -21.05
N SER A 702 -29.91 -6.08 -21.18
CA SER A 702 -30.20 -5.30 -22.39
C SER A 702 -29.70 -3.85 -22.29
N GLU A 703 -29.03 -3.49 -21.19
CA GLU A 703 -28.45 -2.15 -21.03
C GLU A 703 -27.34 -1.93 -22.06
N ALA A 704 -27.36 -0.74 -22.69
CA ALA A 704 -26.32 -0.37 -23.64
C ALA A 704 -24.95 -0.22 -22.96
N TYR A 705 -23.92 -0.62 -23.68
CA TYR A 705 -22.51 -0.45 -23.31
C TYR A 705 -21.68 -0.20 -24.57
N GLU A 706 -20.44 0.26 -24.38
CA GLU A 706 -19.54 0.54 -25.49
C GLU A 706 -18.14 0.02 -25.12
N PRO A 707 -17.71 -1.09 -25.75
CA PRO A 707 -16.39 -1.66 -25.49
C PRO A 707 -15.29 -0.70 -25.93
N VAL A 708 -14.17 -0.75 -25.22
CA VAL A 708 -12.99 0.08 -25.46
C VAL A 708 -11.80 -0.84 -25.69
N TYR A 709 -10.89 -0.45 -26.57
CA TYR A 709 -9.72 -1.24 -26.95
C TYR A 709 -8.46 -0.38 -26.93
N SER A 710 -7.33 -0.94 -26.54
CA SER A 710 -6.02 -0.28 -26.69
C SER A 710 -5.78 0.12 -28.15
N ASP A 711 -5.19 1.28 -28.38
CA ASP A 711 -4.66 1.65 -29.71
C ASP A 711 -3.50 0.72 -30.08
N ASP A 712 -3.35 0.40 -31.38
CA ASP A 712 -2.26 -0.47 -31.87
C ASP A 712 -0.86 0.03 -31.48
N THR A 713 -0.70 1.35 -31.38
CA THR A 713 0.56 2.02 -31.00
C THR A 713 0.56 2.50 -29.55
N ALA A 714 -0.33 1.97 -28.69
CA ALA A 714 -0.35 2.31 -27.26
C ALA A 714 0.96 1.88 -26.58
N SER A 715 1.42 2.71 -25.64
CA SER A 715 2.65 2.45 -24.89
C SER A 715 2.35 1.68 -23.60
N PHE A 716 3.08 0.60 -23.37
CA PHE A 716 2.98 -0.21 -22.16
C PHE A 716 4.21 0.00 -21.28
N PHE A 717 4.02 0.04 -19.96
CA PHE A 717 5.10 0.14 -18.97
C PHE A 717 6.04 -1.06 -19.04
N ALA A 718 5.48 -2.24 -19.27
CA ALA A 718 6.22 -3.47 -19.50
C ALA A 718 5.36 -4.38 -20.38
N ASP A 719 6.02 -5.24 -21.16
CA ASP A 719 5.37 -6.19 -22.06
C ASP A 719 5.98 -7.58 -21.82
N TYR A 720 5.19 -8.49 -21.28
CA TYR A 720 5.56 -9.86 -20.97
C TYR A 720 4.91 -10.81 -21.97
N ARG A 721 5.67 -11.81 -22.41
CA ARG A 721 5.18 -12.86 -23.30
C ARG A 721 5.37 -14.21 -22.67
N PHE A 722 4.29 -14.99 -22.61
CA PHE A 722 4.26 -16.35 -22.09
C PHE A 722 3.79 -17.28 -23.19
N ASP A 723 4.57 -18.33 -23.46
CA ASP A 723 4.12 -19.47 -24.26
C ASP A 723 3.41 -20.46 -23.33
N VAL A 724 2.08 -20.44 -23.35
CA VAL A 724 1.26 -21.21 -22.40
C VAL A 724 1.41 -22.72 -22.59
N SER A 725 1.81 -23.16 -23.80
CA SER A 725 1.99 -24.58 -24.11
C SER A 725 3.17 -25.21 -23.35
N LYS A 726 4.09 -24.38 -22.85
CA LYS A 726 5.26 -24.78 -22.07
C LYS A 726 5.06 -24.69 -20.57
N LEU A 727 3.92 -24.16 -20.12
CA LEU A 727 3.63 -24.04 -18.69
C LEU A 727 3.25 -25.40 -18.09
N GLU A 728 3.55 -25.55 -16.80
CA GLU A 728 3.25 -26.76 -16.03
C GLU A 728 2.34 -26.41 -14.85
N PRO A 729 1.60 -27.38 -14.29
CA PRO A 729 0.76 -27.14 -13.11
C PRO A 729 1.60 -26.63 -11.93
N VAL A 730 1.08 -25.62 -11.24
CA VAL A 730 1.79 -24.96 -10.14
C VAL A 730 0.93 -24.87 -8.88
N VAL A 731 1.61 -24.71 -7.76
CA VAL A 731 1.02 -24.27 -6.50
C VAL A 731 1.72 -23.01 -6.01
N ALA A 732 1.00 -22.10 -5.36
CA ALA A 732 1.61 -21.08 -4.51
C ALA A 732 1.73 -21.63 -3.10
N ALA A 733 2.96 -21.94 -2.67
CA ALA A 733 3.26 -22.46 -1.36
C ALA A 733 3.09 -21.38 -0.27
N PRO A 734 2.81 -21.76 0.99
CA PRO A 734 2.65 -20.81 2.08
C PRO A 734 3.92 -19.95 2.28
N HIS A 735 3.83 -18.70 2.73
CA HIS A 735 2.61 -17.94 3.03
C HIS A 735 2.46 -16.72 2.11
N SER A 736 2.71 -16.92 0.81
CA SER A 736 2.60 -15.84 -0.19
C SER A 736 2.10 -16.36 -1.54
N PRO A 737 1.22 -15.62 -2.25
CA PRO A 737 0.78 -15.98 -3.61
C PRO A 737 1.91 -16.06 -4.64
N ASP A 738 3.03 -15.37 -4.43
CA ASP A 738 4.19 -15.40 -5.33
C ASP A 738 5.20 -16.52 -5.04
N ASN A 739 5.01 -17.30 -3.97
CA ASN A 739 5.87 -18.45 -3.66
C ASN A 739 5.51 -19.66 -4.54
N ARG A 740 5.64 -19.48 -5.86
CA ARG A 740 5.31 -20.45 -6.89
C ARG A 740 6.26 -21.64 -6.85
N LYS A 741 5.69 -22.84 -6.87
CA LYS A 741 6.39 -24.12 -7.07
C LYS A 741 5.67 -24.96 -8.11
N LEU A 742 6.41 -25.81 -8.81
CA LEU A 742 5.77 -26.83 -9.66
C LEU A 742 5.04 -27.84 -8.76
N ALA A 743 3.83 -28.23 -9.14
CA ALA A 743 3.04 -29.18 -8.34
C ALA A 743 3.79 -30.50 -8.13
N ARG A 744 4.47 -31.01 -9.17
CA ARG A 744 5.29 -32.24 -9.11
C ARG A 744 6.46 -32.19 -8.11
N GLU A 745 6.91 -31.00 -7.71
CA GLU A 745 8.04 -30.81 -6.78
C GLU A 745 7.58 -30.78 -5.31
N CYS A 746 6.28 -30.76 -5.06
CA CYS A 746 5.70 -30.69 -3.72
C CYS A 746 5.13 -32.04 -3.24
N ARG A 747 5.53 -33.17 -3.85
CA ARG A 747 4.97 -34.50 -3.54
C ARG A 747 5.18 -34.95 -2.09
N ASP A 748 6.19 -34.38 -1.43
CA ASP A 748 6.51 -34.61 -0.02
C ASP A 748 5.58 -33.86 0.95
N VAL A 749 4.83 -32.87 0.45
CA VAL A 749 3.88 -32.08 1.24
C VAL A 749 2.59 -32.87 1.45
N LYS A 750 2.52 -33.59 2.58
CA LYS A 750 1.27 -34.17 3.08
C LYS A 750 0.26 -33.08 3.40
N ILE A 751 -1.00 -33.35 3.09
CA ILE A 751 -2.09 -32.42 3.33
C ILE A 751 -3.14 -33.04 4.22
N ASP A 752 -3.86 -32.21 4.96
CA ASP A 752 -4.93 -32.65 5.85
C ASP A 752 -6.30 -32.49 5.19
N ARG A 753 -6.42 -31.61 4.19
CA ARG A 753 -7.69 -31.29 3.52
C ARG A 753 -7.52 -30.57 2.19
N VAL A 754 -8.60 -30.57 1.41
CA VAL A 754 -8.73 -29.80 0.16
C VAL A 754 -9.94 -28.87 0.24
N TYR A 755 -9.83 -27.67 -0.34
CA TYR A 755 -10.92 -26.70 -0.44
C TYR A 755 -11.09 -26.22 -1.88
N ILE A 756 -12.25 -26.49 -2.48
CA ILE A 756 -12.64 -26.04 -3.83
C ILE A 756 -13.81 -25.08 -3.69
N GLY A 757 -13.56 -23.80 -3.95
CA GLY A 757 -14.54 -22.72 -3.81
C GLY A 757 -13.90 -21.32 -3.95
N SER A 758 -14.62 -20.28 -3.50
CA SER A 758 -14.27 -18.85 -3.63
C SER A 758 -14.52 -18.26 -5.04
N CYS A 759 -14.37 -16.94 -5.18
CA CYS A 759 -14.49 -16.22 -6.47
C CYS A 759 -13.49 -16.71 -7.54
N THR A 760 -12.40 -17.36 -7.14
CA THR A 760 -11.36 -17.91 -8.05
C THR A 760 -11.50 -19.39 -8.36
N GLY A 761 -12.28 -20.17 -7.59
CA GLY A 761 -12.35 -21.62 -7.77
C GLY A 761 -13.69 -22.26 -7.41
N GLY A 762 -14.75 -21.46 -7.29
CA GLY A 762 -16.11 -21.90 -6.97
C GLY A 762 -17.11 -21.61 -8.07
N LYS A 763 -16.68 -21.43 -9.32
CA LYS A 763 -17.57 -21.19 -10.47
C LYS A 763 -17.97 -22.53 -11.12
N THR A 764 -18.91 -22.52 -12.05
CA THR A 764 -19.45 -23.76 -12.62
C THR A 764 -18.35 -24.58 -13.28
N GLU A 765 -17.52 -23.95 -14.11
CA GLU A 765 -16.42 -24.61 -14.82
C GLU A 765 -15.34 -25.15 -13.86
N ASP A 766 -15.13 -24.52 -12.71
CA ASP A 766 -14.18 -24.99 -11.70
C ASP A 766 -14.63 -26.36 -11.11
N PHE A 767 -15.92 -26.50 -10.80
CA PHE A 767 -16.46 -27.77 -10.32
C PHE A 767 -16.51 -28.83 -11.42
N MET A 768 -16.85 -28.45 -12.66
CA MET A 768 -16.80 -29.37 -13.80
C MET A 768 -15.38 -29.90 -14.02
N ALA A 769 -14.36 -29.04 -13.93
CA ALA A 769 -12.96 -29.44 -14.01
C ALA A 769 -12.56 -30.41 -12.90
N ALA A 770 -12.84 -30.07 -11.63
CA ALA A 770 -12.53 -30.94 -10.51
C ALA A 770 -13.24 -32.31 -10.62
N ALA A 771 -14.54 -32.31 -10.94
CA ALA A 771 -15.32 -33.54 -11.12
C ALA A 771 -14.79 -34.38 -12.30
N LYS A 772 -14.43 -33.75 -13.42
CA LYS A 772 -13.88 -34.46 -14.59
C LYS A 772 -12.60 -35.21 -14.23
N LEU A 773 -11.69 -34.58 -13.49
CA LEU A 773 -10.46 -35.24 -13.04
C LEU A 773 -10.76 -36.40 -12.08
N LEU A 774 -11.61 -36.19 -11.07
CA LEU A 774 -11.99 -37.24 -10.13
C LEU A 774 -12.64 -38.44 -10.83
N HIS A 775 -13.53 -38.17 -11.79
CA HIS A 775 -14.18 -39.23 -12.57
C HIS A 775 -13.18 -40.01 -13.43
N LYS A 776 -12.29 -39.31 -14.13
CA LYS A 776 -11.31 -39.95 -15.02
C LYS A 776 -10.29 -40.79 -14.24
N ALA A 777 -9.76 -40.25 -13.16
CA ALA A 777 -8.80 -40.96 -12.32
C ALA A 777 -9.42 -42.15 -11.58
N GLY A 778 -10.69 -42.00 -11.17
CA GLY A 778 -11.38 -42.95 -10.30
C GLY A 778 -10.82 -42.96 -8.87
N GLY A 779 -11.51 -43.71 -7.99
CA GLY A 779 -11.13 -43.86 -6.59
C GLY A 779 -11.78 -42.83 -5.65
N GLU A 780 -11.40 -42.90 -4.38
CA GLU A 780 -11.92 -42.07 -3.29
C GLU A 780 -10.86 -41.06 -2.83
N VAL A 781 -11.32 -39.87 -2.42
CA VAL A 781 -10.45 -38.85 -1.83
C VAL A 781 -9.86 -39.34 -0.50
N LYS A 782 -8.59 -39.05 -0.25
CA LYS A 782 -7.88 -39.49 0.96
C LYS A 782 -7.96 -38.52 2.12
N VAL A 783 -8.41 -37.30 1.84
CA VAL A 783 -8.54 -36.21 2.81
C VAL A 783 -9.88 -35.51 2.64
N PRO A 784 -10.48 -34.95 3.72
CA PRO A 784 -11.68 -34.16 3.63
C PRO A 784 -11.60 -33.09 2.52
N THR A 785 -12.49 -33.19 1.55
CA THR A 785 -12.53 -32.31 0.38
C THR A 785 -13.80 -31.49 0.43
N TYR A 786 -13.65 -30.20 0.71
CA TYR A 786 -14.73 -29.25 0.93
C TYR A 786 -15.08 -28.53 -0.37
N LEU A 787 -16.36 -28.53 -0.71
CA LEU A 787 -16.91 -27.97 -1.94
C LEU A 787 -17.81 -26.77 -1.58
N VAL A 788 -17.45 -25.57 -2.03
CA VAL A 788 -18.18 -24.33 -1.73
C VAL A 788 -18.51 -23.57 -3.02
N PRO A 789 -19.72 -23.79 -3.57
CA PRO A 789 -20.20 -23.05 -4.73
C PRO A 789 -20.18 -21.55 -4.53
N ALA A 790 -19.82 -20.78 -5.55
CA ALA A 790 -19.77 -19.34 -5.46
C ALA A 790 -21.18 -18.75 -5.39
N THR A 791 -22.12 -19.22 -6.21
CA THR A 791 -23.47 -18.66 -6.30
C THR A 791 -24.55 -19.73 -6.21
N GLN A 792 -25.81 -19.33 -5.99
CA GLN A 792 -26.95 -20.24 -6.05
C GLN A 792 -27.06 -20.93 -7.42
N LYS A 793 -26.77 -20.19 -8.49
CA LYS A 793 -26.72 -20.77 -9.84
C LYS A 793 -25.64 -21.86 -9.94
N VAL A 794 -24.42 -21.58 -9.46
CA VAL A 794 -23.35 -22.60 -9.49
C VAL A 794 -23.72 -23.81 -8.63
N TRP A 795 -24.32 -23.58 -7.46
CA TRP A 795 -24.82 -24.67 -6.63
C TRP A 795 -25.80 -25.53 -7.42
N ALA A 796 -26.81 -24.93 -8.09
CA ALA A 796 -27.75 -25.68 -8.92
C ALA A 796 -27.07 -26.41 -10.08
N ASP A 797 -26.12 -25.76 -10.77
CA ASP A 797 -25.37 -26.34 -11.89
C ASP A 797 -24.61 -27.61 -11.46
N VAL A 798 -24.00 -27.62 -10.26
CA VAL A 798 -23.31 -28.79 -9.69
C VAL A 798 -24.22 -30.02 -9.60
N TYR A 799 -25.51 -29.83 -9.32
CA TYR A 799 -26.48 -30.92 -9.18
C TYR A 799 -27.23 -31.26 -10.48
N THR A 800 -27.29 -30.34 -11.45
CA THR A 800 -28.21 -30.44 -12.60
C THR A 800 -27.51 -30.57 -13.95
N LEU A 801 -26.30 -30.02 -14.11
CA LEU A 801 -25.57 -30.09 -15.36
C LEU A 801 -24.70 -31.36 -15.40
N PRO A 802 -24.76 -32.13 -16.51
CA PRO A 802 -23.86 -33.25 -16.71
C PRO A 802 -22.43 -32.74 -16.97
N VAL A 803 -21.44 -33.41 -16.39
CA VAL A 803 -20.02 -33.10 -16.62
C VAL A 803 -19.62 -33.65 -18.01
N PRO A 804 -19.11 -32.80 -18.92
CA PRO A 804 -18.73 -33.24 -20.25
C PRO A 804 -17.68 -34.37 -20.21
N GLY A 805 -17.99 -35.49 -20.86
CA GLY A 805 -17.12 -36.66 -20.93
C GLY A 805 -17.17 -37.59 -19.71
N CYS A 806 -18.18 -37.48 -18.85
CA CYS A 806 -18.33 -38.30 -17.65
C CYS A 806 -19.64 -39.11 -17.61
N ASP A 807 -19.99 -39.78 -18.72
CA ASP A 807 -21.16 -40.68 -18.83
C ASP A 807 -22.51 -40.05 -18.45
N GLY A 808 -22.66 -38.73 -18.65
CA GLY A 808 -23.88 -38.00 -18.29
C GLY A 808 -24.07 -37.77 -16.78
N LYS A 809 -23.07 -38.10 -15.94
CA LYS A 809 -23.11 -37.84 -14.50
C LYS A 809 -22.96 -36.35 -14.20
N THR A 810 -23.65 -35.88 -13.17
CA THR A 810 -23.48 -34.51 -12.67
C THR A 810 -22.27 -34.42 -11.75
N ALA A 811 -21.78 -33.19 -11.51
CA ALA A 811 -20.63 -32.99 -10.62
C ALA A 811 -20.92 -33.50 -9.21
N ALA A 812 -22.13 -33.27 -8.69
CA ALA A 812 -22.57 -33.79 -7.39
C ALA A 812 -22.47 -35.32 -7.29
N GLN A 813 -22.93 -36.06 -8.30
CA GLN A 813 -22.86 -37.53 -8.32
C GLN A 813 -21.42 -38.03 -8.32
N ILE A 814 -20.53 -37.34 -9.04
CA ILE A 814 -19.10 -37.69 -9.08
C ILE A 814 -18.43 -37.39 -7.73
N PHE A 815 -18.72 -36.23 -7.14
CA PHE A 815 -18.19 -35.85 -5.83
C PHE A 815 -18.65 -36.79 -4.72
N GLU A 816 -19.94 -37.18 -4.73
CA GLU A 816 -20.49 -38.17 -3.79
C GLU A 816 -19.79 -39.53 -3.96
N ALA A 817 -19.65 -40.01 -5.20
CA ALA A 817 -18.96 -41.28 -5.48
C ALA A 817 -17.48 -41.26 -5.08
N ALA A 818 -16.82 -40.10 -5.16
CA ALA A 818 -15.43 -39.92 -4.76
C ALA A 818 -15.25 -39.69 -3.24
N GLY A 819 -16.33 -39.58 -2.46
CA GLY A 819 -16.28 -39.35 -1.01
C GLY A 819 -16.00 -37.90 -0.59
N CYS A 820 -16.24 -36.92 -1.46
CA CYS A 820 -16.15 -35.51 -1.09
C CYS A 820 -17.25 -35.11 -0.09
N VAL A 821 -17.00 -34.04 0.67
CA VAL A 821 -18.03 -33.44 1.53
C VAL A 821 -19.12 -32.81 0.66
N THR A 822 -20.39 -33.03 1.01
CA THR A 822 -21.53 -32.47 0.28
C THR A 822 -21.36 -30.96 0.02
N PRO A 823 -21.60 -30.48 -1.21
CA PRO A 823 -21.52 -29.06 -1.55
C PRO A 823 -22.29 -28.16 -0.57
N ALA A 824 -21.57 -27.18 -0.01
CA ALA A 824 -22.09 -26.27 0.99
C ALA A 824 -23.04 -25.22 0.41
N ALA A 825 -23.66 -24.43 1.30
CA ALA A 825 -24.37 -23.22 0.91
C ALA A 825 -23.41 -22.24 0.20
N PRO A 826 -23.85 -21.57 -0.88
CA PRO A 826 -22.95 -20.75 -1.67
C PRO A 826 -22.53 -19.51 -0.90
N SER A 827 -21.24 -19.26 -0.74
CA SER A 827 -20.68 -18.11 0.00
C SER A 827 -19.16 -18.03 -0.17
N CYS A 828 -18.53 -16.97 0.35
CA CYS A 828 -17.06 -16.91 0.44
C CYS A 828 -16.48 -17.92 1.46
N ALA A 829 -17.27 -18.33 2.45
CA ALA A 829 -16.93 -19.25 3.54
C ALA A 829 -15.52 -19.02 4.11
N ALA A 830 -14.67 -20.05 4.14
CA ALA A 830 -13.34 -20.00 4.76
C ALA A 830 -12.36 -19.01 4.09
N CYS A 831 -12.68 -18.43 2.93
CA CYS A 831 -11.78 -17.55 2.16
C CYS A 831 -11.26 -16.32 2.95
N LEU A 832 -12.05 -15.81 3.91
CA LEU A 832 -11.71 -14.62 4.72
C LEU A 832 -11.49 -14.93 6.21
N GLY A 833 -11.43 -16.21 6.60
CA GLY A 833 -11.07 -16.58 7.98
C GLY A 833 -12.06 -16.12 9.05
N GLY A 834 -13.36 -16.07 8.71
CA GLY A 834 -14.48 -15.56 9.51
C GLY A 834 -14.70 -16.22 10.88
N PRO A 835 -15.90 -16.03 11.49
CA PRO A 835 -16.27 -16.63 12.78
C PRO A 835 -15.98 -18.14 12.86
N ARG A 836 -15.76 -18.68 14.07
CA ARG A 836 -15.29 -20.07 14.28
C ARG A 836 -16.21 -21.14 13.67
N ASP A 837 -17.49 -20.84 13.52
CA ASP A 837 -18.53 -21.71 12.95
C ASP A 837 -18.67 -21.57 11.42
N THR A 838 -17.89 -20.70 10.78
CA THR A 838 -17.84 -20.58 9.31
C THR A 838 -17.51 -21.93 8.69
N PHE A 839 -18.32 -22.37 7.71
CA PHE A 839 -18.13 -23.64 7.04
C PHE A 839 -16.71 -23.78 6.51
N ALA A 840 -16.12 -24.96 6.73
CA ALA A 840 -14.77 -25.30 6.30
C ALA A 840 -13.65 -24.37 6.79
N ARG A 841 -13.87 -23.50 7.79
CA ARG A 841 -12.79 -22.76 8.45
C ARG A 841 -11.75 -23.71 9.03
N MET A 842 -10.47 -23.38 8.87
CA MET A 842 -9.38 -24.10 9.53
C MET A 842 -9.30 -23.62 10.98
N ASN A 843 -9.88 -24.38 11.91
CA ASN A 843 -9.84 -24.06 13.33
C ASN A 843 -8.53 -24.48 14.01
N GLU A 844 -7.79 -25.40 13.38
CA GLU A 844 -6.56 -26.02 13.84
C GLU A 844 -5.40 -25.77 12.83
N PRO A 845 -4.13 -26.00 13.20
CA PRO A 845 -2.96 -25.81 12.32
C PRO A 845 -2.85 -26.90 11.23
N GLU A 846 -3.80 -26.91 10.30
CA GLU A 846 -3.89 -27.87 9.19
C GLU A 846 -3.10 -27.40 7.94
N VAL A 847 -2.80 -28.34 7.03
CA VAL A 847 -2.28 -28.08 5.67
C VAL A 847 -3.40 -28.29 4.65
N CYS A 848 -3.69 -27.27 3.85
CA CYS A 848 -4.79 -27.25 2.89
C CYS A 848 -4.30 -26.93 1.47
N VAL A 849 -4.71 -27.73 0.47
CA VAL A 849 -4.71 -27.27 -0.93
C VAL A 849 -6.02 -26.55 -1.21
N SER A 850 -5.95 -25.30 -1.65
CA SER A 850 -7.12 -24.43 -1.80
C SER A 850 -7.16 -23.78 -3.17
N THR A 851 -8.34 -23.67 -3.75
CA THR A 851 -8.56 -22.90 -4.99
C THR A 851 -8.78 -21.40 -4.73
N THR A 852 -8.71 -20.94 -3.48
CA THR A 852 -8.82 -19.52 -3.09
C THR A 852 -7.65 -18.68 -3.64
N ASN A 853 -7.70 -17.36 -3.44
CA ASN A 853 -6.72 -16.40 -3.98
C ASN A 853 -5.59 -16.02 -3.01
N ARG A 854 -5.69 -16.34 -1.70
CA ARG A 854 -4.73 -15.89 -0.68
C ARG A 854 -4.32 -17.01 0.27
N ASN A 855 -3.04 -17.07 0.61
CA ASN A 855 -2.44 -18.03 1.55
C ASN A 855 -1.63 -17.37 2.68
N PHE A 856 -1.89 -16.10 3.00
CA PHE A 856 -1.27 -15.42 4.14
C PHE A 856 -1.59 -16.11 5.48
N PRO A 857 -0.74 -15.94 6.53
CA PRO A 857 -0.99 -16.55 7.83
C PRO A 857 -2.37 -16.16 8.39
N GLY A 858 -3.15 -17.15 8.81
CA GLY A 858 -4.50 -16.94 9.36
C GLY A 858 -5.60 -16.69 8.32
N ARG A 859 -5.28 -16.76 7.01
CA ARG A 859 -6.25 -16.39 5.97
C ARG A 859 -7.51 -17.25 5.95
N MET A 860 -7.37 -18.56 6.19
CA MET A 860 -8.52 -19.50 6.28
C MET A 860 -8.92 -19.85 7.71
N GLY A 861 -8.39 -19.14 8.72
CA GLY A 861 -8.73 -19.32 10.13
C GLY A 861 -7.51 -19.35 11.05
N HIS A 862 -6.93 -20.52 11.29
CA HIS A 862 -5.81 -20.70 12.22
C HIS A 862 -4.52 -20.05 11.68
N LYS A 863 -3.80 -19.32 12.53
CA LYS A 863 -2.62 -18.54 12.12
C LYS A 863 -1.44 -19.41 11.65
N GLU A 864 -1.35 -20.63 12.16
CA GLU A 864 -0.32 -21.60 11.79
C GLU A 864 -0.78 -22.55 10.67
N GLY A 865 -2.01 -22.37 10.15
CA GLY A 865 -2.49 -23.12 8.99
C GLY A 865 -1.66 -22.82 7.75
N GLN A 866 -1.38 -23.85 6.95
CA GLN A 866 -0.60 -23.75 5.71
C GLN A 866 -1.51 -23.95 4.51
N ILE A 867 -1.55 -22.97 3.62
CA ILE A 867 -2.45 -22.98 2.44
C ILE A 867 -1.60 -22.99 1.17
N TYR A 868 -1.81 -24.01 0.34
CA TYR A 868 -1.24 -24.12 -1.00
C TYR A 868 -2.31 -23.71 -2.01
N LEU A 869 -2.09 -22.61 -2.75
CA LEU A 869 -3.06 -22.16 -3.75
C LEU A 869 -2.86 -22.94 -5.04
N ALA A 870 -3.93 -23.47 -5.61
CA ALA A 870 -3.86 -24.36 -6.76
C ALA A 870 -5.08 -24.21 -7.68
N SER A 871 -4.97 -24.72 -8.92
CA SER A 871 -6.12 -24.89 -9.81
C SER A 871 -7.06 -26.00 -9.34
N PRO A 872 -8.35 -25.99 -9.75
CA PRO A 872 -9.29 -27.08 -9.47
C PRO A 872 -8.77 -28.48 -9.83
N TYR A 873 -8.03 -28.63 -10.94
CA TYR A 873 -7.39 -29.90 -11.29
C TYR A 873 -6.33 -30.31 -10.27
N THR A 874 -5.40 -29.42 -9.94
CA THR A 874 -4.34 -29.70 -8.95
C THR A 874 -4.93 -29.98 -7.56
N ALA A 875 -6.01 -29.30 -7.17
CA ALA A 875 -6.74 -29.55 -5.92
C ALA A 875 -7.39 -30.94 -5.90
N ALA A 876 -8.10 -31.31 -6.98
CA ALA A 876 -8.75 -32.62 -7.11
C ALA A 876 -7.73 -33.77 -7.14
N ALA A 877 -6.61 -33.61 -7.86
CA ALA A 877 -5.52 -34.58 -7.87
C ALA A 877 -4.91 -34.75 -6.46
N SER A 878 -4.71 -33.63 -5.76
CA SER A 878 -4.17 -33.65 -4.39
C SER A 878 -5.12 -34.34 -3.40
N ALA A 879 -6.44 -34.20 -3.61
CA ALA A 879 -7.46 -34.89 -2.81
C ALA A 879 -7.35 -36.42 -2.94
N LEU A 880 -7.17 -36.95 -4.16
CA LEU A 880 -6.93 -38.37 -4.42
C LEU A 880 -5.56 -38.85 -3.89
N ALA A 881 -4.57 -37.96 -3.91
CA ALA A 881 -3.20 -38.29 -3.54
C ALA A 881 -2.97 -38.31 -2.02
N GLY A 882 -3.64 -37.43 -1.26
CA GLY A 882 -3.37 -37.16 0.16
C GLY A 882 -2.11 -36.31 0.41
N HIS A 883 -1.56 -35.73 -0.65
CA HIS A 883 -0.42 -34.81 -0.66
C HIS A 883 -0.55 -33.89 -1.88
N VAL A 884 0.26 -32.82 -1.98
CA VAL A 884 0.23 -31.96 -3.17
C VAL A 884 0.63 -32.75 -4.40
N ALA A 885 -0.24 -32.83 -5.40
CA ALA A 885 -0.07 -33.68 -6.57
C ALA A 885 -0.15 -32.92 -7.88
N ASP A 886 0.60 -33.40 -8.88
CA ASP A 886 0.50 -32.92 -10.25
C ASP A 886 -0.71 -33.55 -10.93
N PRO A 887 -1.65 -32.77 -11.51
CA PRO A 887 -2.86 -33.31 -12.11
C PRO A 887 -2.60 -34.21 -13.32
N ARG A 888 -1.43 -34.11 -13.96
CA ARG A 888 -1.06 -34.97 -15.11
C ARG A 888 -0.96 -36.45 -14.74
N ASP A 889 -0.60 -36.75 -13.49
CA ASP A 889 -0.53 -38.13 -12.98
C ASP A 889 -1.91 -38.79 -12.88
N TYR A 890 -2.98 -37.98 -12.95
CA TYR A 890 -4.39 -38.38 -12.81
C TYR A 890 -5.17 -38.14 -14.11
N TRP A 891 -4.46 -37.81 -15.19
CA TRP A 891 -5.03 -37.40 -16.46
C TRP A 891 -5.06 -38.52 -17.52
N ALA A 892 -4.50 -39.70 -17.25
CA ALA A 892 -4.35 -40.79 -18.21
C ALA A 892 -5.70 -41.44 -18.56
#